data_AF-A0A4T0NN22-F1
#
_entry.id   AF-A0A4T0NN22-F1
#
_cell.length_a   1.000
_cell.length_b   1.000
_cell.length_c   1.000
_cell.angle_alpha   90.00
_cell.angle_beta   90.00
_cell.angle_gamma   90.00
#
_symmetry.space_group_name_H-M   'P 1'
#
loop_
_entity.id
_entity.type
_entity.pdbx_description
1 polymer ?
#
loop_
_entity_poly.entity_id
_entity_poly.type
_entity_poly.pdbx_seq_one_letter_code
_entity_poly.pdbx_strand_id
1 'polypeptide(L)'
;MSFANGGSLAELIRARQGHHVTEDMRSSDNMTKEELIASHKRRLGKRIERTYEGPSKRINYFHNDELLLLFRNICDGLEFLHSKGIMHLDLKPANVLLNWDETNDTIPRAMLSDFGSSFAGVGNPERTGQTGTMEYTSPEALYKDERGRLLKERSFKSDMWSLGMILYEMIFFSLPWQDYDNNYEELNEEILNYAGFDEQALEMAKKRRPDVPIRILELLRKLLDRDVNNRPLASEVLEEVMSTELIVEKKDKIPLIRKQKMMKIALFGITLLKLSGVGFGIALRLIDQLYREDKPEDAIVSSDIHQQVIDKGLTLILACRSPSKAQNAINQLKEYQNSKAICTVDLELVYEHCDLGTVESSVDFATRIKQKYSSLSSIICNAGAGTFTGLDWLKACQQIVTNPIQALTLPNYKLQSNGTTSADSIGWVFQTNIYGHFIIAKELESLLEKESQSSIIWMSSLEAAKCDYDIDNDFQFIKSNYSYEISKYLTEALAIGLEDHYREQNSTIHSVIVHPSVVWSSIFYDHLGWLLDLLMAISFYFARLLGSPNHLISAFLGAISTTTVLLNLDKHTGKDLRYASQCDRFGNPYVTAQDTVVQTVEEDYKGYSKKVLRKFNDLYTRIHFQSPLLQLAEKDNGKSFVLVPCPSGTGQIINAFKNDEIDVSLALTESLLAGIAKGATEFKFVGTYIESPLNWAVITGANAPYTSIKDLEGTTIGISRKGSGSEVMANVMALQKEWKNPPKFLINDNFAKLRQSVNDGSTSCFMWEWFTTLPYVKTGEVKFIGNQLTPWPSWSIVAKPSLDRSLVAQFVDNLDQAVRAFDESRTSGEAVDYVAKTFNYDKQDVQEWIKGVTYSKSHLRVVKKSVVESTLDTLVDAKVIEKNGEWDISQFVNRDIATVE
;
A
#
# COMPACT_ATOMS: atom_id res chain seq x y z
N MET A 1 14.34 5.49 24.64
CA MET A 1 13.67 4.25 25.13
C MET A 1 12.37 4.67 25.79
N SER A 2 11.25 4.52 25.10
CA SER A 2 9.92 4.57 25.69
C SER A 2 9.81 3.44 26.72
N PHE A 3 9.34 3.76 27.93
CA PHE A 3 9.37 2.84 29.08
C PHE A 3 8.30 1.77 28.91
N ALA A 4 8.70 0.49 28.85
CA ALA A 4 7.79 -0.62 29.09
C ALA A 4 7.18 -0.44 30.50
N ASN A 5 5.85 -0.42 30.58
CA ASN A 5 5.13 0.01 31.78
C ASN A 5 4.82 -1.13 32.78
N GLY A 6 5.19 -2.37 32.46
CA GLY A 6 4.79 -3.59 33.17
C GLY A 6 5.89 -4.29 33.99
N GLY A 7 7.10 -3.74 34.08
CA GLY A 7 8.23 -4.38 34.76
C GLY A 7 8.91 -5.45 33.91
N SER A 8 9.68 -6.35 34.53
CA SER A 8 10.31 -7.50 33.85
C SER A 8 9.58 -8.82 34.11
N LEU A 9 9.82 -9.82 33.26
CA LEU A 9 9.30 -11.17 33.47
C LEU A 9 9.81 -11.78 34.79
N ALA A 10 11.04 -11.47 35.20
CA ALA A 10 11.58 -11.89 36.50
C ALA A 10 10.75 -11.37 37.68
N GLU A 11 10.34 -10.10 37.63
CA GLU A 11 9.49 -9.49 38.65
C GLU A 11 8.09 -10.13 38.67
N LEU A 12 7.53 -10.47 37.51
CA LEU A 12 6.24 -11.15 37.41
C LEU A 12 6.27 -12.56 38.00
N ILE A 13 7.33 -13.33 37.74
CA ILE A 13 7.52 -14.68 38.31
C ILE A 13 7.65 -14.60 39.84
N ARG A 14 8.50 -13.70 40.36
CA ARG A 14 8.68 -13.51 41.82
C ARG A 14 7.39 -13.09 42.52
N ALA A 15 6.63 -12.17 41.93
CA ALA A 15 5.36 -11.73 42.49
C ALA A 15 4.36 -12.89 42.64
N ARG A 16 4.34 -13.83 41.69
CA ARG A 16 3.44 -15.00 41.72
C ARG A 16 3.92 -16.15 42.61
N GLN A 17 5.19 -16.16 43.04
CA GLN A 17 5.70 -17.07 44.07
C GLN A 17 5.30 -16.66 45.50
N GLY A 18 4.73 -15.46 45.69
CA GLY A 18 4.34 -14.95 47.01
C GLY A 18 5.45 -14.23 47.77
N HIS A 19 6.56 -13.90 47.12
CA HIS A 19 7.58 -13.01 47.68
C HIS A 19 7.10 -11.56 47.52
N HIS A 20 6.78 -10.88 48.62
CA HIS A 20 6.56 -9.44 48.60
C HIS A 20 7.81 -8.76 48.04
N VAL A 21 7.63 -7.87 47.05
CA VAL A 21 8.71 -7.02 46.52
C VAL A 21 9.18 -6.12 47.67
N THR A 22 10.24 -6.52 48.37
CA THR A 22 10.80 -5.73 49.48
C THR A 22 11.50 -4.50 48.92
N GLU A 23 11.08 -3.34 49.42
CA GLU A 23 11.77 -2.06 49.26
C GLU A 23 13.18 -2.18 49.86
N ASP A 24 14.20 -2.39 49.04
CA ASP A 24 15.57 -2.08 49.46
C ASP A 24 16.40 -1.62 48.25
N MET A 25 16.62 -0.31 48.19
CA MET A 25 17.76 0.42 47.62
C MET A 25 17.33 1.88 47.40
N ARG A 26 17.52 2.72 48.43
CA ARG A 26 17.50 4.19 48.29
C ARG A 26 18.72 4.77 49.01
N SER A 27 19.59 5.42 48.25
CA SER A 27 20.48 6.48 48.75
C SER A 27 20.53 7.64 47.76
N SER A 28 20.09 8.80 48.29
CA SER A 28 20.38 10.21 47.97
C SER A 28 20.16 10.80 46.57
N ASP A 29 19.13 11.65 46.54
CA ASP A 29 19.11 13.08 46.16
C ASP A 29 18.62 13.57 44.78
N ASN A 30 17.62 14.45 44.93
CA ASN A 30 17.05 15.47 44.05
C ASN A 30 16.10 15.03 42.92
N MET A 31 14.80 15.20 43.21
CA MET A 31 13.59 14.97 42.40
C MET A 31 13.83 14.69 40.90
N THR A 32 13.70 13.42 40.55
CA THR A 32 13.82 12.87 39.20
C THR A 32 12.69 11.90 38.90
N LYS A 33 12.69 11.34 37.69
CA LYS A 33 12.05 10.10 37.15
C LYS A 33 11.34 9.14 38.12
N GLU A 34 11.74 9.07 39.39
CA GLU A 34 11.08 8.34 40.46
C GLU A 34 9.64 8.77 40.77
N GLU A 35 9.21 10.02 40.56
CA GLU A 35 7.78 10.38 40.78
C GLU A 35 6.87 9.73 39.71
N LEU A 36 7.39 9.57 38.49
CA LEU A 36 6.72 8.87 37.38
C LEU A 36 6.76 7.34 37.57
N ILE A 37 7.86 6.81 38.10
CA ILE A 37 7.99 5.39 38.47
C ILE A 37 7.14 5.07 39.71
N ALA A 38 6.99 5.98 40.67
CA ALA A 38 6.13 5.80 41.84
C ALA A 38 4.64 5.84 41.45
N SER A 39 4.26 6.64 40.45
CA SER A 39 2.92 6.62 39.83
C SER A 39 2.66 5.30 39.09
N HIS A 40 3.63 4.80 38.32
CA HIS A 40 3.54 3.49 37.63
C HIS A 40 3.54 2.31 38.60
N LYS A 41 4.38 2.32 39.65
CA LYS A 41 4.40 1.29 40.71
C LYS A 41 3.11 1.30 41.54
N ARG A 42 2.48 2.46 41.78
CA ARG A 42 1.14 2.54 42.39
C ARG A 42 0.04 1.93 41.52
N ARG A 43 0.19 1.96 40.19
CA ARG A 43 -0.72 1.30 39.24
C ARG A 43 -0.49 -0.21 39.18
N LEU A 44 0.75 -0.67 39.24
CA LEU A 44 1.10 -2.10 39.33
C LEU A 44 0.61 -2.70 40.67
N GLY A 45 0.89 -2.04 41.79
CA GLY A 45 0.51 -2.48 43.14
C GLY A 45 -1.01 -2.55 43.34
N LYS A 46 -1.75 -1.49 42.98
CA LYS A 46 -3.22 -1.47 43.15
C LYS A 46 -3.99 -2.46 42.27
N ARG A 47 -3.40 -2.95 41.17
CA ARG A 47 -4.05 -3.87 40.23
C ARG A 47 -3.69 -5.34 40.51
N ILE A 48 -2.49 -5.59 41.06
CA ILE A 48 -2.11 -6.89 41.61
C ILE A 48 -2.84 -7.14 42.94
N GLU A 49 -2.97 -6.13 43.82
CA GLU A 49 -3.71 -6.25 45.10
C GLU A 49 -5.22 -6.51 44.90
N ARG A 50 -5.86 -5.91 43.89
CA ARG A 50 -7.30 -6.11 43.62
C ARG A 50 -7.66 -7.54 43.18
N THR A 51 -6.69 -8.32 42.71
CA THR A 51 -6.92 -9.71 42.26
C THR A 51 -6.58 -10.72 43.37
N TYR A 52 -5.94 -10.28 44.46
CA TYR A 52 -5.44 -11.14 45.53
C TYR A 52 -5.79 -10.61 46.93
N GLU A 53 -7.09 -10.47 47.22
CA GLU A 53 -7.57 -10.45 48.60
C GLU A 53 -7.94 -11.88 49.03
N GLY A 54 -6.95 -12.62 49.53
CA GLY A 54 -7.16 -13.93 50.15
C GLY A 54 -5.88 -14.48 50.80
N PRO A 55 -5.94 -14.98 52.04
CA PRO A 55 -4.76 -15.51 52.73
C PRO A 55 -4.47 -16.92 52.22
N SER A 56 -3.57 -17.08 51.24
CA SER A 56 -2.99 -18.38 50.93
C SER A 56 -1.61 -18.28 50.28
N LYS A 57 -0.63 -18.89 50.95
CA LYS A 57 0.74 -19.19 50.48
C LYS A 57 0.76 -20.21 49.33
N ARG A 58 0.00 -20.01 48.23
CA ARG A 58 0.01 -20.92 47.07
C ARG A 58 0.69 -20.22 45.88
N ILE A 59 1.74 -20.86 45.36
CA ILE A 59 2.41 -20.43 44.11
C ILE A 59 1.38 -20.44 42.99
N ASN A 60 1.21 -19.30 42.31
CA ASN A 60 0.30 -19.18 41.17
C ASN A 60 1.07 -19.27 39.85
N TYR A 61 1.22 -20.47 39.31
CA TYR A 61 1.91 -20.66 38.03
C TYR A 61 1.18 -19.95 36.87
N PHE A 62 1.89 -19.72 35.75
CA PHE A 62 1.24 -19.23 34.52
C PHE A 62 0.22 -20.24 34.02
N HIS A 63 -0.97 -19.75 33.65
CA HIS A 63 -1.92 -20.53 32.87
C HIS A 63 -1.38 -20.76 31.45
N ASN A 64 -1.91 -21.76 30.74
CA ASN A 64 -1.40 -22.12 29.41
C ASN A 64 -1.41 -20.95 28.44
N ASP A 65 -2.50 -20.18 28.41
CA ASP A 65 -2.63 -19.02 27.52
C ASP A 65 -1.59 -17.93 27.84
N GLU A 66 -1.32 -17.69 29.13
CA GLU A 66 -0.31 -16.74 29.58
C GLU A 66 1.11 -17.23 29.24
N LEU A 67 1.40 -18.50 29.52
CA LEU A 67 2.67 -19.14 29.25
C LEU A 67 2.99 -19.09 27.75
N LEU A 68 2.03 -19.49 26.91
CA LEU A 68 2.18 -19.56 25.46
C LEU A 68 2.31 -18.15 24.85
N LEU A 69 1.50 -17.19 25.27
CA LEU A 69 1.54 -15.83 24.72
C LEU A 69 2.84 -15.10 25.09
N LEU A 70 3.24 -15.16 26.36
CA LEU A 70 4.49 -14.55 26.82
C LEU A 70 5.69 -15.21 26.14
N PHE A 71 5.72 -16.54 26.06
CA PHE A 71 6.82 -17.25 25.43
C PHE A 71 6.88 -17.03 23.92
N ARG A 72 5.73 -16.96 23.23
CA ARG A 72 5.64 -16.60 21.81
C ARG A 72 6.23 -15.22 21.54
N ASN A 73 5.91 -14.22 22.36
CA ASN A 73 6.46 -12.87 22.22
C ASN A 73 7.98 -12.83 22.37
N ILE A 74 8.54 -13.64 23.27
CA ILE A 74 10.00 -13.79 23.42
C ILE A 74 10.61 -14.46 22.19
N CYS A 75 9.98 -15.54 21.67
CA CYS A 75 10.43 -16.25 20.48
C CYS A 75 10.40 -15.36 19.23
N ASP A 76 9.32 -14.58 19.05
CA ASP A 76 9.15 -13.62 17.95
C ASP A 76 10.26 -12.55 17.96
N GLY A 77 10.54 -11.98 19.14
CA GLY A 77 11.65 -11.04 19.29
C GLY A 77 13.02 -11.66 18.99
N LEU A 78 13.25 -12.91 19.38
CA LEU A 78 14.53 -13.58 19.16
C LEU A 78 14.73 -14.01 17.70
N GLU A 79 13.67 -14.50 17.05
CA GLU A 79 13.68 -14.83 15.61
C GLU A 79 14.03 -13.60 14.78
N PHE A 80 13.46 -12.45 15.12
CA PHE A 80 13.79 -11.19 14.46
C PHE A 80 15.28 -10.84 14.59
N LEU A 81 15.89 -11.04 15.76
CA LEU A 81 17.33 -10.78 15.93
C LEU A 81 18.16 -11.77 15.11
N HIS A 82 17.83 -13.06 15.18
CA HIS A 82 18.56 -14.12 14.47
C HIS A 82 18.46 -13.96 12.95
N SER A 83 17.30 -13.57 12.40
CA SER A 83 17.12 -13.30 10.97
C SER A 83 17.91 -12.08 10.47
N LYS A 84 18.32 -11.19 11.38
CA LYS A 84 19.25 -10.07 11.11
C LYS A 84 20.71 -10.41 11.40
N GLY A 85 21.01 -11.66 11.73
CA GLY A 85 22.38 -12.10 12.05
C GLY A 85 22.88 -11.57 13.40
N ILE A 86 21.98 -11.22 14.32
CA ILE A 86 22.31 -10.68 15.64
C ILE A 86 22.11 -11.76 16.70
N MET A 87 23.14 -12.03 17.51
CA MET A 87 23.04 -12.87 18.71
C MET A 87 22.79 -11.99 19.94
N HIS A 88 21.89 -12.41 20.83
CA HIS A 88 21.53 -11.63 22.03
C HIS A 88 22.56 -11.82 23.17
N LEU A 89 22.95 -13.07 23.44
CA LEU A 89 24.00 -13.54 24.37
C LEU A 89 23.80 -13.25 25.87
N ASP A 90 22.76 -12.50 26.25
CA ASP A 90 22.35 -12.29 27.66
C ASP A 90 20.82 -12.43 27.83
N LEU A 91 20.23 -13.49 27.27
CA LEU A 91 18.80 -13.77 27.44
C LEU A 91 18.52 -14.28 28.86
N LYS A 92 17.68 -13.55 29.59
CA LYS A 92 17.17 -13.90 30.92
C LYS A 92 15.85 -13.19 31.20
N PRO A 93 15.01 -13.64 32.14
CA PRO A 93 13.72 -13.00 32.42
C PRO A 93 13.83 -11.53 32.86
N ALA A 94 14.94 -11.11 33.45
CA ALA A 94 15.18 -9.71 33.80
C ALA A 94 15.33 -8.81 32.55
N ASN A 95 15.78 -9.37 31.43
CA ASN A 95 15.94 -8.69 30.14
C ASN A 95 14.70 -8.85 29.24
N VAL A 96 13.62 -9.45 29.74
CA VAL A 96 12.32 -9.51 29.08
C VAL A 96 11.39 -8.50 29.75
N LEU A 97 11.19 -7.35 29.12
CA LEU A 97 10.31 -6.30 29.62
C LEU A 97 8.86 -6.56 29.24
N LEU A 98 7.94 -6.19 30.12
CA LEU A 98 6.51 -6.36 29.95
C LEU A 98 5.86 -5.00 29.68
N ASN A 99 4.98 -4.95 28.68
CA ASN A 99 4.21 -3.77 28.35
C ASN A 99 2.71 -4.10 28.28
N TRP A 100 1.93 -3.45 29.13
CA TRP A 100 0.47 -3.48 29.11
C TRP A 100 -0.04 -2.53 28.04
N ASP A 101 -0.80 -3.07 27.09
CA ASP A 101 -1.49 -2.31 26.05
C ASP A 101 -2.73 -1.61 26.65
N GLU A 102 -3.10 -0.44 26.14
CA GLU A 102 -4.33 0.25 26.51
C GLU A 102 -5.59 -0.49 26.00
N THR A 103 -5.44 -1.40 25.03
CA THR A 103 -6.52 -2.12 24.36
C THR A 103 -6.76 -3.55 24.86
N ASN A 104 -5.80 -4.17 25.55
CA ASN A 104 -5.89 -5.55 26.07
C ASN A 104 -5.35 -5.65 27.49
N ASP A 105 -6.25 -5.80 28.47
CA ASP A 105 -6.00 -5.61 29.90
C ASP A 105 -5.61 -6.90 30.66
N THR A 106 -5.48 -8.06 29.99
CA THR A 106 -5.38 -9.37 30.67
C THR A 106 -3.98 -9.99 30.71
N ILE A 107 -3.20 -9.91 29.63
CA ILE A 107 -1.82 -10.46 29.54
C ILE A 107 -0.91 -9.41 28.89
N PRO A 108 0.26 -9.08 29.49
CA PRO A 108 1.14 -8.06 28.94
C PRO A 108 1.92 -8.59 27.74
N ARG A 109 2.33 -7.70 26.83
CA ARG A 109 3.26 -8.03 25.75
C ARG A 109 4.68 -8.14 26.29
N ALA A 110 5.37 -9.24 26.01
CA ALA A 110 6.79 -9.40 26.36
C ALA A 110 7.71 -8.86 25.25
N MET A 111 8.82 -8.22 25.63
CA MET A 111 9.75 -7.56 24.71
C MET A 111 11.21 -7.78 25.17
N LEU A 112 12.09 -8.18 24.26
CA LEU A 112 13.53 -8.32 24.55
C LEU A 112 14.18 -6.96 24.77
N SER A 113 15.16 -6.91 25.66
CA SER A 113 15.92 -5.71 26.04
C SER A 113 17.35 -6.06 26.44
N ASP A 114 18.15 -5.03 26.72
CA ASP A 114 19.57 -5.13 27.12
C ASP A 114 20.47 -5.80 26.07
N PHE A 115 20.71 -5.06 24.98
CA PHE A 115 21.58 -5.45 23.89
C PHE A 115 23.08 -5.18 24.16
N GLY A 116 23.47 -4.91 25.41
CA GLY A 116 24.85 -4.55 25.77
C GLY A 116 25.87 -5.66 25.52
N SER A 117 25.41 -6.93 25.53
CA SER A 117 26.21 -8.12 25.21
C SER A 117 25.94 -8.67 23.80
N SER A 118 25.06 -8.01 23.04
CA SER A 118 24.67 -8.50 21.71
C SER A 118 25.79 -8.33 20.69
N PHE A 119 25.83 -9.26 19.74
CA PHE A 119 26.89 -9.29 18.72
C PHE A 119 26.27 -9.35 17.32
N ALA A 120 26.72 -8.45 16.46
CA ALA A 120 26.35 -8.37 15.05
C ALA A 120 27.65 -8.34 14.21
N GLY A 121 28.10 -9.49 13.72
CA GLY A 121 29.36 -9.60 12.97
C GLY A 121 29.75 -11.02 12.58
N VAL A 122 30.82 -11.16 11.79
CA VAL A 122 31.41 -12.45 11.40
C VAL A 122 32.58 -12.74 12.35
N GLY A 123 32.46 -13.79 13.17
CA GLY A 123 33.48 -14.21 14.13
C GLY A 123 32.92 -14.47 15.53
N ASN A 124 33.79 -14.84 16.47
CA ASN A 124 33.40 -15.09 17.86
C ASN A 124 33.63 -13.86 18.74
N PRO A 125 32.63 -13.38 19.50
CA PRO A 125 32.78 -12.22 20.37
C PRO A 125 33.85 -12.47 21.46
N GLU A 126 34.74 -11.50 21.70
CA GLU A 126 35.70 -11.54 22.82
C GLU A 126 35.05 -11.08 24.12
N ARG A 127 35.35 -11.76 25.22
CA ARG A 127 34.74 -11.47 26.53
C ARG A 127 35.51 -10.37 27.26
N THR A 128 34.85 -9.25 27.55
CA THR A 128 35.29 -8.30 28.58
C THR A 128 34.47 -8.53 29.86
N GLY A 129 34.99 -9.34 30.80
CA GLY A 129 34.46 -9.39 32.18
C GLY A 129 33.51 -10.54 32.54
N GLN A 130 33.46 -10.87 33.84
CA GLN A 130 32.48 -11.75 34.49
C GLN A 130 31.20 -10.96 34.81
N THR A 131 30.40 -10.65 33.80
CA THR A 131 29.09 -10.01 34.01
C THR A 131 28.07 -10.67 33.09
N GLY A 132 27.63 -11.84 33.49
CA GLY A 132 26.50 -12.56 32.89
C GLY A 132 25.83 -13.35 33.99
N THR A 133 24.51 -13.48 33.93
CA THR A 133 23.72 -14.31 34.85
C THR A 133 23.96 -15.77 34.44
N MET A 134 24.96 -16.39 35.07
CA MET A 134 25.52 -17.71 34.77
C MET A 134 24.45 -18.80 34.67
N GLU A 135 23.37 -18.65 35.44
CA GLU A 135 22.22 -19.53 35.56
C GLU A 135 21.49 -19.81 34.23
N TYR A 136 21.60 -18.92 33.23
CA TYR A 136 20.99 -19.07 31.89
C TYR A 136 22.02 -19.37 30.80
N THR A 137 23.31 -19.46 31.16
CA THR A 137 24.42 -19.63 30.21
C THR A 137 24.47 -21.08 29.72
N SER A 138 24.76 -21.27 28.43
CA SER A 138 24.91 -22.60 27.85
C SER A 138 26.22 -23.29 28.29
N PRO A 139 26.25 -24.62 28.43
CA PRO A 139 27.43 -25.32 28.91
C PRO A 139 28.64 -25.13 28.00
N GLU A 140 28.42 -25.07 26.68
CA GLU A 140 29.50 -24.84 25.72
C GLU A 140 30.15 -23.46 25.87
N ALA A 141 29.42 -22.47 26.38
CA ALA A 141 29.95 -21.14 26.66
C ALA A 141 30.82 -21.08 27.93
N LEU A 142 30.89 -22.18 28.70
CA LEU A 142 31.64 -22.29 29.96
C LEU A 142 32.89 -23.18 29.86
N TYR A 143 33.07 -23.91 28.75
CA TYR A 143 34.27 -24.74 28.57
C TYR A 143 35.54 -23.90 28.57
N LYS A 144 36.60 -24.40 29.19
CA LYS A 144 37.90 -23.74 29.30
C LYS A 144 39.00 -24.56 28.62
N ASP A 145 39.97 -23.90 28.02
CA ASP A 145 41.21 -24.51 27.53
C ASP A 145 42.13 -24.94 28.70
N GLU A 146 43.22 -25.65 28.40
CA GLU A 146 44.22 -26.10 29.39
C GLU A 146 44.85 -24.96 30.21
N ARG A 147 44.67 -23.70 29.78
CA ARG A 147 45.16 -22.49 30.45
C ARG A 147 44.05 -21.75 31.22
N GLY A 148 42.87 -22.34 31.34
CA GLY A 148 41.71 -21.79 32.06
C GLY A 148 40.95 -20.70 31.29
N ARG A 149 41.19 -20.50 29.99
CA ARG A 149 40.49 -19.50 29.16
C ARG A 149 39.26 -20.11 28.49
N LEU A 150 38.15 -19.38 28.42
CA LEU A 150 36.92 -19.87 27.81
C LEU A 150 37.12 -20.20 26.31
N LEU A 151 36.61 -21.35 25.87
CA LEU A 151 36.58 -21.76 24.47
C LEU A 151 35.57 -20.90 23.70
N LYS A 152 35.96 -20.45 22.50
CA LYS A 152 35.21 -19.49 21.67
C LYS A 152 34.15 -20.21 20.81
N GLU A 153 33.14 -20.85 21.40
CA GLU A 153 32.08 -21.53 20.63
C GLU A 153 30.68 -21.02 21.01
N ARG A 154 30.46 -19.70 20.89
CA ARG A 154 29.12 -19.12 21.00
C ARG A 154 28.48 -19.03 19.63
N SER A 155 27.25 -19.49 19.52
CA SER A 155 26.46 -19.41 18.28
C SER A 155 25.04 -18.97 18.60
N PHE A 156 24.21 -18.80 17.56
CA PHE A 156 22.76 -18.62 17.73
C PHE A 156 22.14 -19.72 18.61
N LYS A 157 22.72 -20.93 18.66
CA LYS A 157 22.27 -22.04 19.51
C LYS A 157 22.56 -21.84 21.00
N SER A 158 23.44 -20.91 21.36
CA SER A 158 23.66 -20.50 22.76
C SER A 158 22.47 -19.66 23.25
N ASP A 159 21.93 -18.75 22.42
CA ASP A 159 20.68 -18.04 22.73
C ASP A 159 19.51 -19.03 22.88
N MET A 160 19.48 -20.09 22.07
CA MET A 160 18.43 -21.11 22.15
C MET A 160 18.45 -21.88 23.48
N TRP A 161 19.63 -22.12 24.05
CA TRP A 161 19.74 -22.68 25.40
C TRP A 161 19.19 -21.72 26.46
N SER A 162 19.58 -20.44 26.40
CA SER A 162 19.08 -19.42 27.33
C SER A 162 17.56 -19.23 27.22
N LEU A 163 17.00 -19.30 26.00
CA LEU A 163 15.56 -19.36 25.77
C LEU A 163 14.91 -20.58 26.45
N GLY A 164 15.57 -21.75 26.38
CA GLY A 164 15.15 -22.95 27.10
C GLY A 164 15.15 -22.78 28.62
N MET A 165 16.15 -22.09 29.18
CA MET A 165 16.20 -21.79 30.62
C MET A 165 15.10 -20.80 31.04
N ILE A 166 14.79 -19.80 30.21
CA ILE A 166 13.62 -18.93 30.42
C ILE A 166 12.32 -19.75 30.42
N LEU A 167 12.13 -20.65 29.45
CA LEU A 167 10.95 -21.52 29.38
C LEU A 167 10.86 -22.44 30.60
N TYR A 168 11.98 -23.03 31.03
CA TYR A 168 12.07 -23.85 32.24
C TYR A 168 11.56 -23.05 33.45
N GLU A 169 12.07 -21.84 33.64
CA GLU A 169 11.69 -21.00 34.76
C GLU A 169 10.23 -20.54 34.67
N MET A 170 9.71 -20.21 33.49
CA MET A 170 8.28 -19.90 33.31
C MET A 170 7.36 -21.08 33.69
N ILE A 171 7.81 -22.32 33.46
CA ILE A 171 7.04 -23.54 33.77
C ILE A 171 7.18 -23.92 35.25
N PHE A 172 8.36 -23.84 35.84
CA PHE A 172 8.60 -24.39 37.18
C PHE A 172 8.75 -23.32 38.27
N PHE A 173 8.84 -22.05 37.89
CA PHE A 173 9.19 -20.91 38.76
C PHE A 173 10.45 -21.21 39.58
N SER A 174 11.39 -21.92 38.99
CA SER A 174 12.69 -22.30 39.56
C SER A 174 13.56 -22.77 38.40
N LEU A 175 14.87 -22.56 38.49
CA LEU A 175 15.84 -23.20 37.60
C LEU A 175 16.20 -24.61 38.12
N PRO A 176 16.85 -25.47 37.31
CA PRO A 176 17.22 -26.82 37.74
C PRO A 176 18.40 -26.86 38.73
N TRP A 177 19.03 -25.71 39.00
CA TRP A 177 20.20 -25.58 39.85
C TRP A 177 19.84 -25.56 41.33
N GLN A 178 20.77 -25.98 42.19
CA GLN A 178 20.66 -25.70 43.62
C GLN A 178 20.91 -24.20 43.87
N ASP A 179 20.28 -23.69 44.93
CA ASP A 179 20.54 -22.33 45.40
C ASP A 179 21.84 -22.35 46.21
N TYR A 180 22.95 -22.00 45.56
CA TYR A 180 24.23 -21.80 46.23
C TYR A 180 24.32 -20.33 46.63
N ASP A 181 24.54 -20.05 47.92
CA ASP A 181 24.77 -18.68 48.46
C ASP A 181 25.99 -18.02 47.79
N ASN A 182 25.83 -17.52 46.55
CA ASN A 182 26.83 -16.88 45.70
C ASN A 182 28.09 -17.73 45.38
N ASN A 183 28.02 -19.07 45.42
CA ASN A 183 29.13 -19.92 44.99
C ASN A 183 29.08 -20.22 43.48
N TYR A 184 29.68 -19.32 42.68
CA TYR A 184 29.72 -19.44 41.22
C TYR A 184 30.53 -20.63 40.69
N GLU A 185 31.46 -21.20 41.48
CA GLU A 185 32.26 -22.35 41.03
C GLU A 185 31.43 -23.64 41.06
N GLU A 186 30.66 -23.86 42.12
CA GLU A 186 29.75 -25.00 42.25
C GLU A 186 28.62 -24.94 41.21
N LEU A 187 28.03 -23.77 40.99
CA LEU A 187 27.03 -23.57 39.93
C LEU A 187 27.61 -23.86 38.53
N ASN A 188 28.84 -23.40 38.27
CA ASN A 188 29.51 -23.67 37.00
C ASN A 188 29.74 -25.18 36.79
N GLU A 189 30.16 -25.90 37.84
CA GLU A 189 30.27 -27.36 37.79
C GLU A 189 28.91 -28.05 37.58
N GLU A 190 27.85 -27.57 38.21
CA GLU A 190 26.50 -28.12 38.04
C GLU A 190 25.99 -27.91 36.59
N ILE A 191 26.19 -26.74 36.00
CA ILE A 191 25.83 -26.46 34.59
C ILE A 191 26.64 -27.35 33.64
N LEU A 192 27.95 -27.49 33.89
CA LEU A 192 28.82 -28.33 33.07
C LEU A 192 28.44 -29.81 33.15
N ASN A 193 27.96 -30.29 34.31
CA ASN A 193 27.52 -31.66 34.52
C ASN A 193 26.03 -31.90 34.22
N TYR A 194 25.27 -30.85 33.87
CA TYR A 194 23.86 -30.98 33.52
C TYR A 194 23.68 -31.84 32.27
N ALA A 195 23.00 -32.97 32.42
CA ALA A 195 22.73 -33.94 31.36
C ALA A 195 21.74 -33.42 30.29
N GLY A 196 21.14 -32.24 30.51
CA GLY A 196 20.05 -31.71 29.70
C GLY A 196 18.68 -32.13 30.25
N PHE A 197 17.62 -31.66 29.59
CA PHE A 197 16.25 -31.98 29.99
C PHE A 197 15.81 -33.31 29.35
N ASP A 198 16.35 -34.42 29.86
CA ASP A 198 16.17 -35.76 29.29
C ASP A 198 14.75 -36.35 29.46
N GLU A 199 14.56 -37.59 29.02
CA GLU A 199 13.26 -38.28 29.11
C GLU A 199 12.79 -38.46 30.57
N GLN A 200 13.72 -38.63 31.51
CA GLN A 200 13.38 -38.75 32.93
C GLN A 200 12.90 -37.42 33.49
N ALA A 201 13.56 -36.31 33.13
CA ALA A 201 13.13 -34.95 33.47
C ALA A 201 11.78 -34.61 32.84
N LEU A 202 11.55 -35.02 31.60
CA LEU A 202 10.26 -34.86 30.90
C LEU A 202 9.12 -35.59 31.62
N GLU A 203 9.34 -36.83 32.07
CA GLU A 203 8.35 -37.59 32.86
C GLU A 203 8.07 -36.96 34.23
N MET A 204 9.11 -36.43 34.90
CA MET A 204 8.93 -35.69 36.15
C MET A 204 8.16 -34.38 35.93
N ALA A 205 8.43 -33.68 34.82
CA ALA A 205 7.76 -32.46 34.44
C ALA A 205 6.26 -32.68 34.15
N LYS A 206 5.90 -33.74 33.40
CA LYS A 206 4.49 -34.12 33.17
C LYS A 206 3.73 -34.33 34.48
N LYS A 207 4.39 -34.86 35.51
CA LYS A 207 3.80 -35.05 36.85
C LYS A 207 3.69 -33.74 37.63
N ARG A 208 4.70 -32.87 37.56
CA ARG A 208 4.76 -31.59 38.29
C ARG A 208 3.86 -30.51 37.70
N ARG A 209 3.76 -30.44 36.37
CA ARG A 209 2.96 -29.49 35.59
C ARG A 209 2.11 -30.22 34.54
N PRO A 210 1.11 -31.03 34.96
CA PRO A 210 0.27 -31.80 34.04
C PRO A 210 -0.64 -30.93 33.16
N ASP A 211 -0.80 -29.65 33.54
CA ASP A 211 -1.55 -28.64 32.81
C ASP A 211 -0.80 -28.13 31.57
N VAL A 212 0.54 -28.13 31.58
CA VAL A 212 1.35 -27.63 30.47
C VAL A 212 1.28 -28.58 29.28
N PRO A 213 1.07 -28.09 28.04
CA PRO A 213 0.99 -28.95 26.87
C PRO A 213 2.27 -29.75 26.68
N ILE A 214 2.13 -31.06 26.41
CA ILE A 214 3.27 -31.97 26.22
C ILE A 214 4.27 -31.46 25.17
N ARG A 215 3.78 -30.81 24.11
CA ARG A 215 4.60 -30.22 23.06
C ARG A 215 5.53 -29.11 23.57
N ILE A 216 5.09 -28.33 24.55
CA ILE A 216 5.94 -27.31 25.19
C ILE A 216 7.02 -27.96 26.06
N LEU A 217 6.71 -29.07 26.72
CA LEU A 217 7.71 -29.83 27.48
C LEU A 217 8.71 -30.55 26.55
N GLU A 218 8.25 -31.05 25.40
CA GLU A 218 9.11 -31.60 24.35
C GLU A 218 9.98 -30.53 23.68
N LEU A 219 9.45 -29.31 23.51
CA LEU A 219 10.20 -28.17 23.02
C LEU A 219 11.28 -27.74 24.04
N LEU A 220 10.93 -27.71 25.34
CA LEU A 220 11.90 -27.49 26.42
C LEU A 220 13.02 -28.53 26.39
N ARG A 221 12.68 -29.81 26.16
CA ARG A 221 13.66 -30.88 25.97
C ARG A 221 14.64 -30.59 24.82
N LYS A 222 14.13 -30.17 23.66
CA LYS A 222 14.96 -29.87 22.49
C LYS A 222 15.84 -28.62 22.71
N LEU A 223 15.32 -27.59 23.38
CA LEU A 223 16.05 -26.36 23.68
C LEU A 223 17.21 -26.61 24.68
N LEU A 224 17.00 -27.52 25.63
CA LEU A 224 17.98 -27.91 26.66
C LEU A 224 18.70 -29.23 26.30
N ASP A 225 18.88 -29.51 25.01
CA ASP A 225 19.69 -30.63 24.53
C ASP A 225 21.19 -30.30 24.69
N ARG A 226 21.95 -31.30 25.15
CA ARG A 226 23.39 -31.14 25.39
C ARG A 226 24.15 -30.98 24.08
N ASP A 227 23.70 -31.65 23.01
CA ASP A 227 24.25 -31.43 21.68
C ASP A 227 23.67 -30.15 21.09
N VAL A 228 24.56 -29.19 20.82
CA VAL A 228 24.24 -27.87 20.27
C VAL A 228 23.47 -27.99 18.94
N ASN A 229 23.71 -29.04 18.15
CA ASN A 229 23.08 -29.24 16.85
C ASN A 229 21.64 -29.74 16.94
N ASN A 230 21.27 -30.40 18.04
CA ASN A 230 19.91 -30.89 18.26
C ASN A 230 18.96 -29.77 18.69
N ARG A 231 19.50 -28.64 19.16
CA ARG A 231 18.70 -27.48 19.52
C ARG A 231 18.07 -26.88 18.26
N PRO A 232 16.77 -26.56 18.24
CA PRO A 232 16.10 -25.98 17.07
C PRO A 232 16.57 -24.56 16.77
N LEU A 233 16.21 -24.00 15.60
CA LEU A 233 16.34 -22.59 15.27
C LEU A 233 15.19 -21.78 15.89
N ALA A 234 15.38 -20.47 16.08
CA ALA A 234 14.35 -19.58 16.62
C ALA A 234 13.03 -19.62 15.81
N SER A 235 13.12 -19.74 14.48
CA SER A 235 11.96 -19.88 13.59
C SER A 235 11.17 -21.17 13.83
N GLU A 236 11.86 -22.30 14.00
CA GLU A 236 11.23 -23.61 14.27
C GLU A 236 10.53 -23.63 15.64
N VAL A 237 11.13 -22.96 16.63
CA VAL A 237 10.54 -22.82 17.97
C VAL A 237 9.29 -21.95 17.93
N LEU A 238 9.34 -20.82 17.22
CA LEU A 238 8.19 -19.93 17.06
C LEU A 238 7.02 -20.64 16.38
N GLU A 239 7.29 -21.41 15.32
CA GLU A 239 6.28 -22.21 14.62
C GLU A 239 5.64 -23.27 15.54
N GLU A 240 6.44 -24.03 16.31
CA GLU A 240 5.92 -25.05 17.22
C GLU A 240 5.05 -24.42 18.34
N VAL A 241 5.46 -23.28 18.89
CA VAL A 241 4.69 -22.54 19.92
C VAL A 241 3.36 -22.06 19.36
N MET A 242 3.36 -21.44 18.18
CA MET A 242 2.13 -21.01 17.50
C MET A 242 1.21 -22.18 17.17
N SER A 243 1.77 -23.32 16.72
CA SER A 243 0.99 -24.53 16.44
C SER A 243 0.36 -25.09 17.73
N THR A 244 1.07 -25.01 18.85
CA THR A 244 0.61 -25.53 20.14
C THR A 244 -0.49 -24.64 20.73
N GLU A 245 -0.38 -23.32 20.62
CA GLU A 245 -1.43 -22.35 20.97
C GLU A 245 -2.75 -22.69 20.26
N LEU A 246 -2.69 -22.94 18.94
CA LEU A 246 -3.86 -23.36 18.16
C LEU A 246 -4.45 -24.70 18.61
N ILE A 247 -3.63 -25.65 19.08
CA ILE A 247 -4.10 -26.95 19.56
C ILE A 247 -4.77 -26.83 20.93
N VAL A 248 -4.19 -26.06 21.85
CA VAL A 248 -4.75 -25.82 23.19
C VAL A 248 -6.10 -25.13 23.08
N GLU A 249 -6.20 -24.07 22.25
CA GLU A 249 -7.47 -23.39 21.96
C GLU A 249 -8.54 -24.33 21.36
N LYS A 250 -8.13 -25.36 20.61
CA LYS A 250 -9.04 -26.38 20.05
C LYS A 250 -9.48 -27.42 21.11
N LYS A 251 -8.63 -27.73 22.10
CA LYS A 251 -8.83 -28.81 23.09
C LYS A 251 -9.77 -28.42 24.23
N ASP A 252 -9.74 -27.16 24.69
CA ASP A 252 -10.69 -26.63 25.70
C ASP A 252 -12.13 -26.50 25.17
N LYS A 253 -12.32 -26.72 23.86
CA LYS A 253 -13.62 -26.71 23.19
C LYS A 253 -14.21 -28.12 23.00
N ILE A 254 -13.72 -29.16 23.70
CA ILE A 254 -14.03 -30.59 23.44
C ILE A 254 -15.24 -31.21 24.18
N PRO A 255 -15.60 -30.89 25.44
CA PRO A 255 -16.77 -31.52 26.08
C PRO A 255 -18.12 -31.03 25.53
N LEU A 256 -18.16 -29.91 24.79
CA LEU A 256 -19.37 -29.32 24.19
C LEU A 256 -19.68 -29.84 22.77
N ILE A 257 -18.94 -30.85 22.28
CA ILE A 257 -18.90 -31.20 20.84
C ILE A 257 -20.12 -31.99 20.34
N ARG A 258 -20.90 -32.67 21.19
CA ARG A 258 -22.08 -33.41 20.70
C ARG A 258 -23.31 -32.55 20.43
N LYS A 259 -23.46 -31.40 21.10
CA LYS A 259 -24.48 -30.39 20.76
C LYS A 259 -23.97 -29.33 19.77
N GLN A 260 -22.65 -29.09 19.73
CA GLN A 260 -22.04 -28.10 18.83
C GLN A 260 -21.64 -28.63 17.45
N LYS A 261 -21.80 -29.91 17.08
CA LYS A 261 -21.46 -30.32 15.70
C LYS A 261 -22.30 -29.56 14.64
N MET A 262 -23.53 -29.17 15.00
CA MET A 262 -24.34 -28.25 14.18
C MET A 262 -23.95 -26.76 14.36
N MET A 263 -23.31 -26.39 15.47
CA MET A 263 -22.98 -25.00 15.80
C MET A 263 -21.53 -24.60 15.46
N LYS A 264 -20.60 -25.56 15.33
CA LYS A 264 -19.19 -25.34 14.95
C LYS A 264 -18.99 -25.21 13.44
N ILE A 265 -19.88 -25.76 12.60
CA ILE A 265 -19.92 -25.37 11.18
C ILE A 265 -20.29 -23.88 11.06
N ALA A 266 -21.20 -23.40 11.92
CA ALA A 266 -21.55 -21.99 11.99
C ALA A 266 -20.43 -21.13 12.62
N LEU A 267 -19.78 -21.58 13.71
CA LEU A 267 -18.81 -20.76 14.46
C LEU A 267 -17.38 -20.77 13.89
N PHE A 268 -16.93 -21.87 13.27
CA PHE A 268 -15.66 -21.90 12.51
C PHE A 268 -15.75 -21.00 11.27
N GLY A 269 -16.95 -20.87 10.68
CA GLY A 269 -17.26 -19.78 9.76
C GLY A 269 -17.10 -18.42 10.44
N ILE A 270 -17.77 -18.16 11.55
CA ILE A 270 -17.83 -16.81 12.18
C ILE A 270 -16.46 -16.21 12.56
N THR A 271 -15.45 -17.00 12.94
CA THR A 271 -14.11 -16.47 13.28
C THR A 271 -13.17 -16.31 12.08
N LEU A 272 -13.25 -17.19 11.07
CA LEU A 272 -12.57 -16.97 9.76
C LEU A 272 -13.19 -15.79 9.00
N LEU A 273 -14.50 -15.57 9.16
CA LEU A 273 -15.28 -14.58 8.40
C LEU A 273 -14.98 -13.12 8.74
N LYS A 274 -14.44 -12.82 9.92
CA LYS A 274 -14.06 -11.45 10.28
C LYS A 274 -12.66 -11.05 9.80
N LEU A 275 -11.77 -12.03 9.64
CA LEU A 275 -10.33 -11.79 9.39
C LEU A 275 -9.98 -11.56 7.91
N SER A 276 -10.94 -11.73 7.00
CA SER A 276 -10.67 -11.74 5.57
C SER A 276 -11.67 -10.86 4.80
N GLY A 277 -11.18 -9.78 4.17
CA GLY A 277 -12.03 -8.89 3.37
C GLY A 277 -12.67 -9.56 2.16
N VAL A 278 -13.59 -8.86 1.47
CA VAL A 278 -14.33 -9.39 0.30
C VAL A 278 -13.41 -10.00 -0.76
N GLY A 279 -12.22 -9.44 -0.98
CA GLY A 279 -11.22 -9.99 -1.92
C GLY A 279 -10.78 -11.42 -1.60
N PHE A 280 -10.58 -11.74 -0.32
CA PHE A 280 -10.31 -13.11 0.11
C PHE A 280 -11.53 -14.01 -0.07
N GLY A 281 -12.74 -13.50 0.25
CA GLY A 281 -14.00 -14.21 0.02
C GLY A 281 -14.17 -14.62 -1.44
N ILE A 282 -13.78 -13.75 -2.38
CA ILE A 282 -13.79 -14.03 -3.82
C ILE A 282 -12.80 -15.15 -4.16
N ALA A 283 -11.54 -15.05 -3.72
CA ALA A 283 -10.54 -16.09 -3.99
C ALA A 283 -10.96 -17.45 -3.43
N LEU A 284 -11.44 -17.48 -2.18
CA LEU A 284 -11.94 -18.68 -1.52
C LEU A 284 -13.11 -19.29 -2.30
N ARG A 285 -14.06 -18.45 -2.75
CA ARG A 285 -15.23 -18.91 -3.51
C ARG A 285 -14.88 -19.42 -4.90
N LEU A 286 -13.92 -18.79 -5.60
CA LEU A 286 -13.44 -19.29 -6.88
C LEU A 286 -12.80 -20.67 -6.77
N ILE A 287 -11.96 -20.87 -5.74
CA ILE A 287 -11.39 -22.19 -5.44
C ILE A 287 -12.53 -23.18 -5.19
N ASP A 288 -13.50 -22.83 -4.35
CA ASP A 288 -14.63 -23.72 -4.02
C ASP A 288 -15.48 -24.12 -5.24
N GLN A 289 -15.71 -23.21 -6.19
CA GLN A 289 -16.54 -23.47 -7.39
C GLN A 289 -15.80 -24.19 -8.52
N LEU A 290 -14.50 -24.00 -8.63
CA LEU A 290 -13.69 -24.54 -9.73
C LEU A 290 -12.97 -25.85 -9.36
N TYR A 291 -12.70 -26.10 -8.07
CA TYR A 291 -11.92 -27.26 -7.60
C TYR A 291 -12.77 -28.42 -7.05
N ARG A 292 -14.06 -28.21 -6.76
CA ARG A 292 -14.94 -29.27 -6.25
C ARG A 292 -15.69 -29.97 -7.37
N GLU A 293 -15.71 -31.31 -7.34
CA GLU A 293 -16.66 -32.10 -8.14
C GLU A 293 -18.10 -31.87 -7.66
N ASP A 294 -18.31 -31.75 -6.34
CA ASP A 294 -19.58 -31.37 -5.72
C ASP A 294 -19.66 -29.84 -5.52
N LYS A 295 -19.84 -29.14 -6.64
CA LYS A 295 -20.01 -27.69 -6.66
C LYS A 295 -21.17 -27.26 -5.74
N PRO A 296 -21.08 -26.10 -5.08
CA PRO A 296 -22.21 -25.52 -4.36
C PRO A 296 -23.47 -25.48 -5.24
N GLU A 297 -24.66 -25.70 -4.66
CA GLU A 297 -25.93 -25.69 -5.44
C GLU A 297 -26.16 -24.37 -6.17
N ASP A 298 -25.59 -23.27 -5.68
CA ASP A 298 -25.65 -21.93 -6.28
C ASP A 298 -24.51 -21.64 -7.27
N ALA A 299 -23.59 -22.58 -7.49
CA ALA A 299 -22.45 -22.41 -8.37
C ALA A 299 -22.81 -22.68 -9.83
N ILE A 300 -23.26 -21.63 -10.51
CA ILE A 300 -23.42 -21.64 -11.96
C ILE A 300 -22.05 -21.31 -12.57
N VAL A 301 -21.44 -22.27 -13.26
CA VAL A 301 -20.16 -22.09 -13.96
C VAL A 301 -20.38 -22.40 -15.43
N SER A 302 -19.97 -21.49 -16.33
CA SER A 302 -19.98 -21.77 -17.77
C SER A 302 -19.14 -23.03 -18.07
N SER A 303 -19.67 -23.93 -18.90
CA SER A 303 -18.96 -25.15 -19.33
C SER A 303 -17.60 -24.83 -19.91
N ASP A 304 -17.51 -23.74 -20.66
CA ASP A 304 -16.32 -23.37 -21.42
C ASP A 304 -15.23 -22.84 -20.49
N ILE A 305 -15.60 -22.00 -19.51
CA ILE A 305 -14.66 -21.49 -18.50
C ILE A 305 -14.18 -22.64 -17.60
N HIS A 306 -15.08 -23.54 -17.22
CA HIS A 306 -14.69 -24.70 -16.42
C HIS A 306 -13.68 -25.58 -17.16
N GLN A 307 -13.91 -25.84 -18.46
CA GLN A 307 -12.99 -26.60 -19.28
C GLN A 307 -11.66 -25.88 -19.49
N GLN A 308 -11.67 -24.56 -19.76
CA GLN A 308 -10.44 -23.77 -19.89
C GLN A 308 -9.59 -23.81 -18.63
N VAL A 309 -10.21 -23.73 -17.45
CA VAL A 309 -9.53 -23.84 -16.17
C VAL A 309 -8.93 -25.23 -15.98
N ILE A 310 -9.65 -26.30 -16.34
CA ILE A 310 -9.11 -27.67 -16.32
C ILE A 310 -7.90 -27.80 -17.26
N ASP A 311 -7.98 -27.23 -18.46
CA ASP A 311 -6.97 -27.40 -19.50
C ASP A 311 -5.70 -26.55 -19.26
N LYS A 312 -5.86 -25.32 -18.74
CA LYS A 312 -4.78 -24.32 -18.60
C LYS A 312 -4.32 -24.07 -17.17
N GLY A 313 -5.08 -24.50 -16.17
CA GLY A 313 -4.89 -24.13 -14.76
C GLY A 313 -5.51 -22.78 -14.39
N LEU A 314 -5.41 -22.42 -13.11
CA LEU A 314 -5.89 -21.15 -12.55
C LEU A 314 -4.77 -20.45 -11.78
N THR A 315 -4.38 -19.25 -12.20
CA THR A 315 -3.49 -18.37 -11.44
C THR A 315 -4.30 -17.24 -10.81
N LEU A 316 -4.26 -17.13 -9.48
CA LEU A 316 -4.85 -16.02 -8.73
C LEU A 316 -3.75 -15.08 -8.24
N ILE A 317 -3.79 -13.84 -8.72
CA ILE A 317 -2.82 -12.80 -8.35
C ILE A 317 -3.44 -11.91 -7.27
N LEU A 318 -2.93 -12.03 -6.05
CA LEU A 318 -3.33 -11.22 -4.91
C LEU A 318 -2.51 -9.92 -4.92
N ALA A 319 -3.10 -8.85 -5.45
CA ALA A 319 -2.52 -7.50 -5.44
C ALA A 319 -2.79 -6.81 -4.09
N CYS A 320 -1.75 -6.62 -3.26
CA CYS A 320 -1.92 -6.09 -1.89
C CYS A 320 -0.72 -5.23 -1.44
N ARG A 321 -0.99 -4.18 -0.65
CA ARG A 321 0.06 -3.35 -0.04
C ARG A 321 0.91 -4.11 0.98
N SER A 322 0.30 -5.01 1.76
CA SER A 322 0.96 -5.70 2.87
C SER A 322 1.36 -7.13 2.48
N PRO A 323 2.67 -7.43 2.39
CA PRO A 323 3.15 -8.77 2.10
C PRO A 323 2.70 -9.80 3.15
N SER A 324 2.74 -9.44 4.43
CA SER A 324 2.35 -10.34 5.52
C SER A 324 0.87 -10.71 5.47
N LYS A 325 -0.02 -9.75 5.20
CA LYS A 325 -1.46 -10.03 5.03
C LYS A 325 -1.72 -10.89 3.79
N ALA A 326 -1.02 -10.63 2.68
CA ALA A 326 -1.14 -11.43 1.48
C ALA A 326 -0.66 -12.87 1.69
N GLN A 327 0.49 -13.06 2.36
CA GLN A 327 1.02 -14.39 2.63
C GLN A 327 0.11 -15.19 3.57
N ASN A 328 -0.46 -14.53 4.60
CA ASN A 328 -1.44 -15.16 5.49
C ASN A 328 -2.70 -15.60 4.71
N ALA A 329 -3.23 -14.73 3.84
CA ALA A 329 -4.34 -15.07 2.95
C ALA A 329 -4.00 -16.27 2.05
N ILE A 330 -2.83 -16.29 1.42
CA ILE A 330 -2.37 -17.41 0.58
C ILE A 330 -2.30 -18.71 1.39
N ASN A 331 -1.72 -18.67 2.60
CA ASN A 331 -1.61 -19.85 3.45
C ASN A 331 -3.01 -20.41 3.81
N GLN A 332 -3.96 -19.55 4.18
CA GLN A 332 -5.33 -19.96 4.47
C GLN A 332 -6.04 -20.56 3.24
N LEU A 333 -5.83 -19.99 2.05
CA LEU A 333 -6.38 -20.54 0.80
C LEU A 333 -5.78 -21.92 0.48
N LYS A 334 -4.47 -22.12 0.69
CA LYS A 334 -3.79 -23.42 0.54
C LYS A 334 -4.27 -24.45 1.56
N GLU A 335 -4.44 -24.06 2.81
CA GLU A 335 -5.01 -24.93 3.85
C GLU A 335 -6.44 -25.34 3.49
N TYR A 336 -7.26 -24.40 3.01
CA TYR A 336 -8.61 -24.69 2.54
C TYR A 336 -8.59 -25.71 1.40
N GLN A 337 -7.74 -25.50 0.39
CA GLN A 337 -7.54 -26.43 -0.72
C GLN A 337 -7.19 -27.84 -0.22
N ASN A 338 -6.17 -27.96 0.62
CA ASN A 338 -5.70 -29.25 1.15
C ASN A 338 -6.80 -30.00 1.94
N SER A 339 -7.70 -29.26 2.59
CA SER A 339 -8.79 -29.84 3.38
C SER A 339 -9.89 -30.51 2.56
N LYS A 340 -9.97 -30.27 1.24
CA LYS A 340 -11.08 -30.69 0.37
C LYS A 340 -10.82 -31.93 -0.51
N ALA A 341 -9.63 -32.53 -0.43
CA ALA A 341 -9.29 -33.90 -0.87
C ALA A 341 -9.67 -34.34 -2.32
N ILE A 342 -9.95 -33.44 -3.25
CA ILE A 342 -10.12 -33.76 -4.69
C ILE A 342 -9.50 -32.61 -5.49
N CYS A 343 -8.56 -32.89 -6.38
CA CYS A 343 -7.92 -31.86 -7.22
C CYS A 343 -7.79 -32.38 -8.65
N THR A 344 -8.45 -31.71 -9.60
CA THR A 344 -8.37 -31.97 -11.04
C THR A 344 -7.73 -30.82 -11.82
N VAL A 345 -7.36 -29.72 -11.15
CA VAL A 345 -6.87 -28.47 -11.76
C VAL A 345 -5.57 -28.00 -11.09
N ASP A 346 -4.68 -27.38 -11.86
CA ASP A 346 -3.46 -26.72 -11.37
C ASP A 346 -3.76 -25.32 -10.81
N LEU A 347 -3.47 -25.06 -9.52
CA LEU A 347 -3.71 -23.79 -8.83
C LEU A 347 -2.41 -23.08 -8.51
N GLU A 348 -2.25 -21.86 -9.00
CA GLU A 348 -1.17 -20.98 -8.59
C GLU A 348 -1.72 -19.78 -7.81
N LEU A 349 -1.21 -19.57 -6.59
CA LEU A 349 -1.53 -18.41 -5.76
C LEU A 349 -0.31 -17.50 -5.68
N VAL A 350 -0.39 -16.32 -6.29
CA VAL A 350 0.73 -15.39 -6.42
C VAL A 350 0.45 -14.11 -5.65
N TYR A 351 1.44 -13.62 -4.91
CA TYR A 351 1.41 -12.28 -4.33
C TYR A 351 2.14 -11.29 -5.25
N GLU A 352 1.52 -10.14 -5.48
CA GLU A 352 2.17 -9.00 -6.13
C GLU A 352 1.92 -7.74 -5.30
N HIS A 353 2.98 -6.97 -5.08
CA HIS A 353 2.87 -5.71 -4.35
C HIS A 353 2.08 -4.69 -5.18
N CYS A 354 1.08 -4.07 -4.55
CA CYS A 354 0.30 -2.98 -5.13
C CYS A 354 -0.30 -2.10 -4.03
N ASP A 355 0.14 -0.85 -3.95
CA ASP A 355 -0.45 0.20 -3.14
C ASP A 355 -1.24 1.18 -4.03
N LEU A 356 -2.57 1.02 -4.04
CA LEU A 356 -3.46 1.91 -4.79
C LEU A 356 -3.44 3.36 -4.28
N GLY A 357 -2.81 3.64 -3.13
CA GLY A 357 -2.59 4.99 -2.62
C GLY A 357 -1.52 5.79 -3.37
N THR A 358 -0.81 5.17 -4.33
CA THR A 358 0.18 5.84 -5.18
C THR A 358 0.04 5.47 -6.66
N VAL A 359 0.21 6.43 -7.57
CA VAL A 359 0.16 6.20 -9.03
C VAL A 359 1.33 5.33 -9.47
N GLU A 360 2.52 5.60 -8.93
CA GLU A 360 3.74 4.83 -9.19
C GLU A 360 3.51 3.33 -8.92
N SER A 361 3.00 2.97 -7.73
CA SER A 361 2.78 1.56 -7.41
C SER A 361 1.76 0.89 -8.33
N SER A 362 0.74 1.60 -8.82
CA SER A 362 -0.24 1.06 -9.78
C SER A 362 0.42 0.76 -11.14
N VAL A 363 1.25 1.67 -11.64
CA VAL A 363 1.99 1.49 -12.91
C VAL A 363 3.04 0.39 -12.79
N ASP A 364 3.76 0.36 -11.68
CA ASP A 364 4.77 -0.66 -11.38
C ASP A 364 4.18 -2.06 -11.28
N PHE A 365 3.04 -2.19 -10.59
CA PHE A 365 2.28 -3.42 -10.55
C PHE A 365 1.93 -3.88 -11.97
N ALA A 366 1.30 -3.02 -12.77
CA ALA A 366 0.92 -3.36 -14.13
C ALA A 366 2.13 -3.73 -15.01
N THR A 367 3.26 -3.04 -14.84
CA THR A 367 4.52 -3.34 -15.55
C THR A 367 5.03 -4.74 -15.21
N ARG A 368 5.05 -5.11 -13.92
CA ARG A 368 5.43 -6.48 -13.50
C ARG A 368 4.50 -7.54 -14.07
N ILE A 369 3.18 -7.28 -14.09
CA ILE A 369 2.22 -8.20 -14.70
C ILE A 369 2.50 -8.38 -16.19
N LYS A 370 2.74 -7.30 -16.94
CA LYS A 370 3.08 -7.35 -18.38
C LYS A 370 4.35 -8.14 -18.67
N GLN A 371 5.33 -8.10 -17.77
CA GLN A 371 6.57 -8.85 -17.92
C GLN A 371 6.40 -10.34 -17.63
N LYS A 372 5.53 -10.71 -16.68
CA LYS A 372 5.36 -12.09 -16.21
C LYS A 372 4.34 -12.88 -17.02
N TYR A 373 3.30 -12.24 -17.53
CA TYR A 373 2.15 -12.93 -18.11
C TYR A 373 1.92 -12.50 -19.56
N SER A 374 1.61 -13.49 -20.42
CA SER A 374 1.34 -13.24 -21.83
C SER A 374 -0.05 -12.69 -22.10
N SER A 375 -1.04 -13.04 -21.26
CA SER A 375 -2.44 -12.60 -21.34
C SER A 375 -3.06 -12.52 -19.94
N LEU A 376 -4.22 -11.88 -19.83
CA LEU A 376 -4.97 -11.76 -18.58
C LEU A 376 -6.46 -11.94 -18.85
N SER A 377 -7.13 -12.79 -18.07
CA SER A 377 -8.56 -13.05 -18.26
C SER A 377 -9.45 -12.03 -17.57
N SER A 378 -9.09 -11.56 -16.38
CA SER A 378 -9.92 -10.61 -15.64
C SER A 378 -9.15 -9.81 -14.60
N ILE A 379 -9.64 -8.59 -14.32
CA ILE A 379 -9.22 -7.72 -13.22
C ILE A 379 -10.40 -7.53 -12.28
N ILE A 380 -10.18 -7.67 -10.97
CA ILE A 380 -11.22 -7.44 -9.95
C ILE A 380 -10.83 -6.21 -9.12
N CYS A 381 -11.51 -5.10 -9.37
CA CYS A 381 -11.30 -3.82 -8.72
C CYS A 381 -12.08 -3.75 -7.40
N ASN A 382 -11.49 -4.32 -6.33
CA ASN A 382 -12.09 -4.37 -5.00
C ASN A 382 -11.28 -3.56 -3.97
N ALA A 383 -11.58 -2.27 -3.86
CA ALA A 383 -11.10 -1.40 -2.79
C ALA A 383 -12.28 -0.76 -2.04
N GLY A 384 -12.12 -0.54 -0.73
CA GLY A 384 -13.16 0.00 0.14
C GLY A 384 -12.56 0.90 1.22
N ALA A 385 -11.66 1.80 0.84
CA ALA A 385 -11.06 2.76 1.76
C ALA A 385 -12.00 3.95 1.99
N GLY A 386 -12.08 4.46 3.22
CA GLY A 386 -12.88 5.64 3.57
C GLY A 386 -12.22 6.43 4.70
N THR A 387 -12.48 7.73 4.76
CA THR A 387 -11.90 8.66 5.76
C THR A 387 -12.75 8.72 7.03
N PHE A 388 -13.19 7.55 7.52
CA PHE A 388 -14.09 7.47 8.66
C PHE A 388 -13.42 8.00 9.94
N THR A 389 -14.09 8.91 10.62
CA THR A 389 -13.60 9.54 11.87
C THR A 389 -14.37 9.10 13.10
N GLY A 390 -15.56 8.52 12.92
CA GLY A 390 -16.41 8.04 14.00
C GLY A 390 -17.88 7.93 13.59
N LEU A 391 -18.76 7.95 14.60
CA LEU A 391 -20.21 7.88 14.43
C LEU A 391 -20.89 9.05 15.13
N ASP A 392 -21.93 9.59 14.50
CA ASP A 392 -22.91 10.48 15.15
C ASP A 392 -23.87 9.62 15.98
N TRP A 393 -23.58 9.49 17.28
CA TRP A 393 -24.35 8.63 18.19
C TRP A 393 -25.81 9.06 18.35
N LEU A 394 -26.12 10.35 18.24
CA LEU A 394 -27.51 10.83 18.34
C LEU A 394 -28.30 10.40 17.12
N LYS A 395 -27.73 10.60 15.93
CA LYS A 395 -28.32 10.18 14.66
C LYS A 395 -28.39 8.65 14.55
N ALA A 396 -27.39 7.93 15.07
CA ALA A 396 -27.40 6.47 15.15
C ALA A 396 -28.56 5.97 16.00
N CYS A 397 -28.71 6.47 17.24
CA CYS A 397 -29.83 6.12 18.11
C CYS A 397 -31.18 6.43 17.45
N GLN A 398 -31.30 7.61 16.83
CA GLN A 398 -32.52 7.99 16.12
C GLN A 398 -32.82 7.03 14.95
N GLN A 399 -31.85 6.73 14.09
CA GLN A 399 -32.06 5.85 12.94
C GLN A 399 -32.36 4.41 13.38
N ILE A 400 -31.66 3.90 14.41
CA ILE A 400 -31.89 2.56 14.96
C ILE A 400 -33.31 2.43 15.53
N VAL A 401 -33.81 3.42 16.26
CA VAL A 401 -35.15 3.38 16.85
C VAL A 401 -36.24 3.56 15.79
N THR A 402 -36.02 4.42 14.79
CA THR A 402 -37.04 4.75 13.77
C THR A 402 -37.08 3.76 12.62
N ASN A 403 -35.93 3.28 12.15
CA ASN A 403 -35.83 2.32 11.05
C ASN A 403 -34.60 1.39 11.24
N PRO A 404 -34.71 0.37 12.12
CA PRO A 404 -33.57 -0.47 12.52
C PRO A 404 -32.95 -1.24 11.35
N ILE A 405 -33.75 -1.73 10.41
CA ILE A 405 -33.23 -2.46 9.23
C ILE A 405 -32.45 -1.50 8.33
N GLN A 406 -32.96 -0.29 8.10
CA GLN A 406 -32.26 0.70 7.30
C GLN A 406 -30.99 1.19 8.01
N ALA A 407 -31.01 1.35 9.33
CA ALA A 407 -29.82 1.73 10.11
C ALA A 407 -28.66 0.73 9.99
N LEU A 408 -28.97 -0.54 9.68
CA LEU A 408 -27.99 -1.61 9.47
C LEU A 408 -27.64 -1.81 7.99
N THR A 409 -28.51 -1.38 7.07
CA THR A 409 -28.30 -1.52 5.62
C THR A 409 -27.60 -0.30 4.99
N LEU A 410 -28.03 0.90 5.37
CA LEU A 410 -27.58 2.20 4.85
C LEU A 410 -27.45 3.19 6.03
N PRO A 411 -26.40 3.02 6.86
CA PRO A 411 -26.19 3.85 8.04
C PRO A 411 -25.85 5.30 7.64
N ASN A 412 -26.70 6.26 8.04
CA ASN A 412 -26.51 7.68 7.70
C ASN A 412 -25.79 8.49 8.80
N TYR A 413 -25.28 7.80 9.81
CA TYR A 413 -24.62 8.33 11.00
C TYR A 413 -23.10 8.13 11.00
N LYS A 414 -22.51 7.70 9.88
CA LYS A 414 -21.06 7.61 9.72
C LYS A 414 -20.49 9.01 9.54
N LEU A 415 -19.44 9.34 10.29
CA LEU A 415 -18.69 10.58 10.12
C LEU A 415 -17.46 10.33 9.25
N GLN A 416 -17.24 11.21 8.28
CA GLN A 416 -16.06 11.19 7.41
C GLN A 416 -15.35 12.54 7.49
N SER A 417 -14.03 12.52 7.39
CA SER A 417 -13.23 13.74 7.21
C SER A 417 -13.12 14.09 5.73
N ASN A 418 -13.11 15.39 5.43
CA ASN A 418 -12.83 15.95 4.12
C ASN A 418 -11.37 16.44 4.05
N GLY A 419 -10.90 16.80 2.86
CA GLY A 419 -9.57 17.38 2.65
C GLY A 419 -8.41 16.39 2.60
N THR A 420 -8.65 15.08 2.73
CA THR A 420 -7.58 14.08 2.79
C THR A 420 -7.02 13.78 1.40
N THR A 421 -5.71 13.98 1.22
CA THR A 421 -4.99 13.65 -0.01
C THR A 421 -3.98 12.52 0.20
N SER A 422 -3.67 11.80 -0.87
CA SER A 422 -2.58 10.82 -0.94
C SER A 422 -1.21 11.48 -1.01
N ALA A 423 -0.15 10.67 -1.08
CA ALA A 423 1.21 11.14 -1.35
C ALA A 423 1.33 11.87 -2.71
N ASP A 424 0.48 11.52 -3.68
CA ASP A 424 0.44 12.17 -5.00
C ASP A 424 -0.35 13.49 -5.00
N SER A 425 -0.79 13.97 -3.83
CA SER A 425 -1.65 15.16 -3.69
C SER A 425 -3.00 15.03 -4.43
N ILE A 426 -3.47 13.81 -4.62
CA ILE A 426 -4.79 13.47 -5.18
C ILE A 426 -5.72 13.11 -4.03
N GLY A 427 -7.03 13.33 -4.16
CA GLY A 427 -8.00 12.89 -3.14
C GLY A 427 -7.79 11.42 -2.77
N TRP A 428 -7.53 11.12 -1.49
CA TRP A 428 -7.03 9.80 -1.08
C TRP A 428 -8.05 8.67 -1.33
N VAL A 429 -9.33 8.93 -1.04
CA VAL A 429 -10.42 7.99 -1.30
C VAL A 429 -10.66 7.82 -2.80
N PHE A 430 -10.59 8.92 -3.58
CA PHE A 430 -10.65 8.87 -5.04
C PHE A 430 -9.54 8.01 -5.63
N GLN A 431 -8.32 8.20 -5.15
CA GLN A 431 -7.18 7.47 -5.64
C GLN A 431 -7.26 5.98 -5.31
N THR A 432 -7.48 5.67 -4.04
CA THR A 432 -7.45 4.30 -3.54
C THR A 432 -8.63 3.47 -4.05
N ASN A 433 -9.83 4.06 -4.16
CA ASN A 433 -11.03 3.31 -4.53
C ASN A 433 -11.28 3.24 -6.04
N ILE A 434 -10.73 4.16 -6.85
CA ILE A 434 -11.08 4.24 -8.28
C ILE A 434 -9.87 4.50 -9.16
N TYR A 435 -9.12 5.59 -8.94
CA TYR A 435 -8.12 6.03 -9.92
C TYR A 435 -6.92 5.08 -10.03
N GLY A 436 -6.44 4.54 -8.92
CA GLY A 436 -5.39 3.50 -8.93
C GLY A 436 -5.81 2.25 -9.71
N HIS A 437 -7.09 1.86 -9.60
CA HIS A 437 -7.67 0.75 -10.38
C HIS A 437 -7.81 1.11 -11.86
N PHE A 438 -8.24 2.33 -12.17
CA PHE A 438 -8.33 2.82 -13.54
C PHE A 438 -6.98 2.80 -14.25
N ILE A 439 -5.90 3.24 -13.59
CA ILE A 439 -4.53 3.15 -14.12
C ILE A 439 -4.16 1.70 -14.43
N ILE A 440 -4.39 0.78 -13.49
CA ILE A 440 -4.07 -0.64 -13.68
C ILE A 440 -4.87 -1.22 -14.86
N ALA A 441 -6.15 -0.91 -14.94
CA ALA A 441 -7.01 -1.34 -16.04
C ALA A 441 -6.46 -0.84 -17.38
N LYS A 442 -6.15 0.46 -17.49
CA LYS A 442 -5.57 1.08 -18.69
C LYS A 442 -4.22 0.49 -19.09
N GLU A 443 -3.31 0.31 -18.14
CA GLU A 443 -1.97 -0.24 -18.40
C GLU A 443 -2.00 -1.71 -18.85
N LEU A 444 -3.05 -2.45 -18.51
CA LEU A 444 -3.23 -3.88 -18.79
C LEU A 444 -4.21 -4.19 -19.92
N GLU A 445 -4.81 -3.20 -20.59
CA GLU A 445 -5.74 -3.40 -21.72
C GLU A 445 -5.12 -4.33 -22.79
N SER A 446 -3.84 -4.13 -23.12
CA SER A 446 -3.13 -4.96 -24.11
C SER A 446 -3.01 -6.45 -23.74
N LEU A 447 -3.08 -6.81 -22.46
CA LEU A 447 -3.08 -8.20 -22.00
C LEU A 447 -4.49 -8.77 -21.99
N LEU A 448 -5.47 -7.96 -21.62
CA LEU A 448 -6.90 -8.31 -21.61
C LEU A 448 -7.42 -8.57 -23.03
N GLU A 449 -6.97 -7.80 -24.03
CA GLU A 449 -7.38 -7.96 -25.44
C GLU A 449 -6.91 -9.25 -26.11
N LYS A 450 -6.00 -10.00 -25.47
CA LYS A 450 -5.50 -11.26 -26.03
C LYS A 450 -6.43 -12.43 -25.76
N GLU A 451 -7.34 -12.29 -24.81
CA GLU A 451 -8.35 -13.31 -24.52
C GLU A 451 -9.58 -13.09 -25.42
N SER A 452 -10.28 -14.17 -25.78
CA SER A 452 -11.49 -14.06 -26.61
C SER A 452 -12.59 -13.25 -25.93
N GLN A 453 -12.61 -13.28 -24.59
CA GLN A 453 -13.41 -12.42 -23.73
C GLN A 453 -12.64 -12.19 -22.44
N SER A 454 -12.56 -10.94 -22.00
CA SER A 454 -11.94 -10.57 -20.73
C SER A 454 -12.81 -9.59 -19.96
N SER A 455 -12.59 -9.46 -18.65
CA SER A 455 -13.41 -8.58 -17.81
C SER A 455 -12.64 -7.67 -16.87
N ILE A 456 -13.19 -6.48 -16.65
CA ILE A 456 -12.82 -5.58 -15.55
C ILE A 456 -14.05 -5.48 -14.66
N ILE A 457 -13.98 -6.11 -13.49
CA ILE A 457 -15.09 -6.17 -12.54
C ILE A 457 -14.91 -5.07 -11.49
N TRP A 458 -15.85 -4.13 -11.48
CA TRP A 458 -15.85 -2.97 -10.59
C TRP A 458 -16.74 -3.20 -9.37
N MET A 459 -16.15 -3.12 -8.17
CA MET A 459 -16.86 -3.30 -6.91
C MET A 459 -17.51 -1.99 -6.42
N SER A 460 -18.81 -1.85 -6.68
CA SER A 460 -19.69 -0.82 -6.11
C SER A 460 -20.09 -1.15 -4.66
N SER A 461 -21.07 -0.42 -4.12
CA SER A 461 -21.64 -0.60 -2.78
C SER A 461 -23.14 -0.31 -2.79
N LEU A 462 -23.86 -0.86 -1.82
CA LEU A 462 -25.23 -0.42 -1.52
C LEU A 462 -25.28 1.09 -1.20
N GLU A 463 -24.19 1.63 -0.69
CA GLU A 463 -24.05 3.03 -0.28
C GLU A 463 -23.62 3.96 -1.43
N ALA A 464 -23.53 3.46 -2.67
CA ALA A 464 -23.27 4.31 -3.82
C ALA A 464 -24.34 5.41 -3.90
N ALA A 465 -23.92 6.67 -3.89
CA ALA A 465 -24.81 7.81 -3.96
C ALA A 465 -24.10 9.05 -4.53
N LYS A 466 -24.85 9.90 -5.23
CA LYS A 466 -24.32 11.15 -5.80
C LYS A 466 -23.95 12.18 -4.72
N CYS A 467 -24.68 12.25 -3.59
CA CYS A 467 -24.34 13.10 -2.43
C CYS A 467 -23.92 14.55 -2.78
N ASP A 468 -24.72 15.25 -3.58
CA ASP A 468 -24.45 16.62 -4.07
C ASP A 468 -23.10 16.80 -4.80
N TYR A 469 -22.51 15.70 -5.27
CA TYR A 469 -21.23 15.69 -5.97
C TYR A 469 -21.27 16.50 -7.27
N ASP A 470 -20.28 17.38 -7.39
CA ASP A 470 -20.03 18.20 -8.57
C ASP A 470 -18.74 17.72 -9.27
N ILE A 471 -18.95 17.05 -10.39
CA ILE A 471 -17.87 16.50 -11.24
C ILE A 471 -16.95 17.57 -11.83
N ASP A 472 -17.42 18.80 -12.01
CA ASP A 472 -16.64 19.85 -12.66
C ASP A 472 -15.75 20.58 -11.66
N ASN A 473 -16.23 20.79 -10.43
CA ASN A 473 -15.56 21.59 -9.41
C ASN A 473 -14.84 20.78 -8.32
N ASP A 474 -15.22 19.52 -8.11
CA ASP A 474 -14.62 18.65 -7.09
C ASP A 474 -14.53 17.19 -7.58
N PHE A 475 -13.95 16.98 -8.77
CA PHE A 475 -13.85 15.65 -9.39
C PHE A 475 -13.24 14.56 -8.49
N GLN A 476 -12.30 14.95 -7.63
CA GLN A 476 -11.62 14.05 -6.68
C GLN A 476 -12.34 13.97 -5.31
N PHE A 477 -13.50 14.62 -5.21
CA PHE A 477 -14.40 14.68 -4.04
C PHE A 477 -13.67 14.96 -2.72
N ILE A 478 -12.69 15.87 -2.77
CA ILE A 478 -11.85 16.24 -1.63
C ILE A 478 -12.66 17.09 -0.64
N LYS A 479 -13.60 17.90 -1.13
CA LYS A 479 -14.38 18.82 -0.28
C LYS A 479 -15.61 18.15 0.33
N SER A 480 -16.01 16.99 -0.18
CA SER A 480 -17.23 16.29 0.26
C SER A 480 -17.06 15.58 1.60
N ASN A 481 -18.14 15.56 2.38
CA ASN A 481 -18.26 14.74 3.60
C ASN A 481 -18.77 13.32 3.33
N TYR A 482 -18.95 12.95 2.06
CA TYR A 482 -19.47 11.65 1.60
C TYR A 482 -18.54 11.00 0.57
N SER A 483 -17.23 11.14 0.78
CA SER A 483 -16.20 10.71 -0.17
C SER A 483 -16.31 9.22 -0.53
N TYR A 484 -16.67 8.35 0.43
CA TYR A 484 -16.84 6.92 0.18
C TYR A 484 -18.03 6.64 -0.74
N GLU A 485 -19.21 7.20 -0.45
CA GLU A 485 -20.45 7.03 -1.22
C GLU A 485 -20.29 7.52 -2.65
N ILE A 486 -19.69 8.71 -2.81
CA ILE A 486 -19.37 9.30 -4.11
C ILE A 486 -18.39 8.41 -4.87
N SER A 487 -17.40 7.82 -4.19
CA SER A 487 -16.44 6.96 -4.86
C SER A 487 -17.09 5.73 -5.51
N LYS A 488 -18.13 5.18 -4.87
CA LYS A 488 -18.89 4.03 -5.37
C LYS A 488 -19.85 4.43 -6.48
N TYR A 489 -20.47 5.61 -6.38
CA TYR A 489 -21.25 6.18 -7.48
C TYR A 489 -20.40 6.43 -8.74
N LEU A 490 -19.21 7.03 -8.60
CA LEU A 490 -18.30 7.24 -9.73
C LEU A 490 -17.71 5.94 -10.28
N THR A 491 -17.55 4.91 -9.46
CA THR A 491 -17.15 3.57 -9.91
C THR A 491 -18.17 3.02 -10.92
N GLU A 492 -19.47 3.18 -10.65
CA GLU A 492 -20.52 2.77 -11.58
C GLU A 492 -20.48 3.59 -12.88
N ALA A 493 -20.35 4.92 -12.79
CA ALA A 493 -20.28 5.79 -13.97
C ALA A 493 -19.05 5.52 -14.84
N LEU A 494 -17.89 5.30 -14.22
CA LEU A 494 -16.66 4.92 -14.92
C LEU A 494 -16.82 3.56 -15.63
N ALA A 495 -17.39 2.57 -14.94
CA ALA A 495 -17.59 1.24 -15.50
C ALA A 495 -18.51 1.25 -16.73
N ILE A 496 -19.60 2.03 -16.70
CA ILE A 496 -20.49 2.24 -17.86
C ILE A 496 -19.74 2.93 -19.00
N GLY A 497 -19.00 4.00 -18.69
CA GLY A 497 -18.24 4.73 -19.71
C GLY A 497 -17.18 3.87 -20.39
N LEU A 498 -16.48 3.02 -19.64
CA LEU A 498 -15.51 2.05 -20.17
C LEU A 498 -16.18 0.98 -21.02
N GLU A 499 -17.30 0.41 -20.57
CA GLU A 499 -18.05 -0.59 -21.33
C GLU A 499 -18.50 -0.03 -22.69
N ASP A 500 -19.03 1.20 -22.73
CA ASP A 500 -19.38 1.85 -23.99
C ASP A 500 -18.16 2.08 -24.88
N HIS A 501 -17.04 2.53 -24.29
CA HIS A 501 -15.79 2.77 -25.02
C HIS A 501 -15.24 1.50 -25.67
N TYR A 502 -15.19 0.39 -24.92
CA TYR A 502 -14.73 -0.90 -25.45
C TYR A 502 -15.66 -1.43 -26.53
N ARG A 503 -16.98 -1.30 -26.32
CA ARG A 503 -17.98 -1.69 -27.32
C ARG A 503 -17.86 -0.90 -28.62
N GLU A 504 -17.67 0.41 -28.53
CA GLU A 504 -17.44 1.29 -29.70
C GLU A 504 -16.19 0.89 -30.49
N GLN A 505 -15.20 0.26 -29.84
CA GLN A 505 -13.97 -0.23 -30.46
C GLN A 505 -14.03 -1.69 -30.93
N ASN A 506 -15.16 -2.38 -30.75
CA ASN A 506 -15.27 -3.84 -30.92
C ASN A 506 -14.20 -4.61 -30.13
N SER A 507 -13.88 -4.12 -28.94
CA SER A 507 -12.94 -4.75 -28.00
C SER A 507 -13.50 -6.05 -27.42
N THR A 508 -12.60 -6.95 -27.00
CA THR A 508 -12.95 -8.18 -26.26
C THR A 508 -13.14 -7.94 -24.75
N ILE A 509 -12.84 -6.73 -24.28
CA ILE A 509 -12.89 -6.34 -22.87
C ILE A 509 -14.32 -5.93 -22.50
N HIS A 510 -14.79 -6.46 -21.38
CA HIS A 510 -16.09 -6.08 -20.79
C HIS A 510 -15.92 -5.45 -19.42
N SER A 511 -16.57 -4.32 -19.19
CA SER A 511 -16.53 -3.61 -17.91
C SER A 511 -17.85 -3.81 -17.17
N VAL A 512 -17.81 -4.48 -16.01
CA VAL A 512 -19.02 -4.98 -15.33
C VAL A 512 -19.07 -4.53 -13.87
N ILE A 513 -20.26 -4.23 -13.36
CA ILE A 513 -20.48 -3.69 -12.01
C ILE A 513 -21.07 -4.75 -11.09
N VAL A 514 -20.49 -4.91 -9.90
CA VAL A 514 -20.99 -5.82 -8.85
C VAL A 514 -21.01 -5.12 -7.50
N HIS A 515 -21.81 -5.61 -6.54
CA HIS A 515 -21.66 -5.22 -5.13
C HIS A 515 -21.88 -6.40 -4.18
N PRO A 516 -21.19 -6.40 -3.01
CA PRO A 516 -21.21 -7.53 -2.08
C PRO A 516 -22.32 -7.43 -1.03
N SER A 517 -23.06 -6.31 -1.03
CA SER A 517 -24.04 -5.95 0.00
C SER A 517 -23.41 -5.86 1.40
N VAL A 518 -24.16 -6.13 2.48
CA VAL A 518 -23.67 -5.98 3.85
C VAL A 518 -22.87 -7.22 4.24
N VAL A 519 -21.56 -7.01 4.40
CA VAL A 519 -20.58 -7.99 4.89
C VAL A 519 -19.98 -7.46 6.19
N TRP A 520 -19.87 -8.32 7.20
CA TRP A 520 -19.20 -8.01 8.44
C TRP A 520 -17.69 -7.95 8.20
N SER A 521 -17.13 -6.73 8.23
CA SER A 521 -15.74 -6.45 7.92
C SER A 521 -15.07 -5.61 9.01
N SER A 522 -13.75 -5.52 8.97
CA SER A 522 -12.98 -4.74 9.95
C SER A 522 -13.00 -3.21 9.71
N ILE A 523 -13.72 -2.73 8.69
CA ILE A 523 -13.64 -1.32 8.23
C ILE A 523 -14.05 -0.29 9.30
N PHE A 524 -14.91 -0.67 10.24
CA PHE A 524 -15.36 0.17 11.37
C PHE A 524 -14.92 -0.36 12.74
N TYR A 525 -14.10 -1.41 12.78
CA TYR A 525 -13.75 -2.08 14.03
C TYR A 525 -13.10 -1.13 15.04
N ASP A 526 -12.18 -0.28 14.56
CA ASP A 526 -11.44 0.68 15.38
C ASP A 526 -12.33 1.77 16.00
N HIS A 527 -13.53 2.01 15.44
CA HIS A 527 -14.49 3.01 15.94
C HIS A 527 -15.56 2.41 16.86
N LEU A 528 -15.83 1.11 16.76
CA LEU A 528 -16.86 0.41 17.53
C LEU A 528 -16.28 -0.28 18.78
N GLY A 529 -15.05 -0.77 18.70
CA GLY A 529 -14.50 -1.68 19.70
C GLY A 529 -15.17 -3.06 19.66
N TRP A 530 -14.64 -4.02 20.41
CA TRP A 530 -15.01 -5.44 20.27
C TRP A 530 -16.49 -5.74 20.61
N LEU A 531 -17.05 -5.06 21.62
CA LEU A 531 -18.41 -5.33 22.09
C LEU A 531 -19.47 -4.83 21.10
N LEU A 532 -19.35 -3.57 20.66
CA LEU A 532 -20.32 -2.99 19.72
C LEU A 532 -20.20 -3.62 18.33
N ASP A 533 -19.00 -4.01 17.91
CA ASP A 533 -18.81 -4.76 16.68
C ASP A 533 -19.47 -6.15 16.73
N LEU A 534 -19.39 -6.86 17.86
CA LEU A 534 -20.12 -8.12 18.05
C LEU A 534 -21.63 -7.91 18.03
N LEU A 535 -22.12 -6.86 18.71
CA LEU A 535 -23.54 -6.52 18.73
C LEU A 535 -24.05 -6.14 17.33
N MET A 536 -23.25 -5.40 16.55
CA MET A 536 -23.53 -5.10 15.15
C MET A 536 -23.65 -6.40 14.34
N ALA A 537 -22.72 -7.33 14.47
CA ALA A 537 -22.78 -8.61 13.78
C ALA A 537 -24.06 -9.39 14.11
N ILE A 538 -24.43 -9.47 15.40
CA ILE A 538 -25.69 -10.09 15.85
C ILE A 538 -26.89 -9.37 15.23
N SER A 539 -26.86 -8.04 15.18
CA SER A 539 -27.95 -7.25 14.60
C SER A 539 -28.12 -7.48 13.10
N PHE A 540 -27.05 -7.78 12.36
CA PHE A 540 -27.16 -8.18 10.96
C PHE A 540 -27.92 -9.50 10.77
N TYR A 541 -27.68 -10.49 11.64
CA TYR A 541 -28.47 -11.73 11.62
C TYR A 541 -29.94 -11.45 11.91
N PHE A 542 -30.23 -10.54 12.83
CA PHE A 542 -31.60 -10.10 13.12
C PHE A 542 -32.25 -9.40 11.91
N ALA A 543 -31.54 -8.48 11.25
CA ALA A 543 -32.01 -7.81 10.05
C ALA A 543 -32.31 -8.81 8.92
N ARG A 544 -31.46 -9.83 8.74
CA ARG A 544 -31.70 -10.92 7.78
C ARG A 544 -32.96 -11.73 8.13
N LEU A 545 -33.13 -12.11 9.40
CA LEU A 545 -34.32 -12.84 9.87
C LEU A 545 -35.62 -12.06 9.65
N LEU A 546 -35.56 -10.73 9.75
CA LEU A 546 -36.67 -9.83 9.43
C LEU A 546 -36.88 -9.62 7.91
N GLY A 547 -36.15 -10.36 7.07
CA GLY A 547 -36.35 -10.40 5.63
C GLY A 547 -35.48 -9.43 4.84
N SER A 548 -34.46 -8.82 5.43
CA SER A 548 -33.51 -8.00 4.66
C SER A 548 -32.68 -8.87 3.72
N PRO A 549 -32.72 -8.64 2.39
CA PRO A 549 -31.98 -9.46 1.43
C PRO A 549 -30.50 -9.11 1.36
N ASN A 550 -30.08 -8.01 1.99
CA ASN A 550 -28.75 -7.43 1.82
C ASN A 550 -27.73 -7.91 2.85
N HIS A 551 -28.15 -8.66 3.88
CA HIS A 551 -27.30 -9.05 5.00
C HIS A 551 -26.68 -10.44 4.79
N LEU A 552 -25.71 -10.53 3.88
CA LEU A 552 -24.94 -11.78 3.68
C LEU A 552 -24.05 -12.10 4.86
N ILE A 553 -23.57 -11.05 5.56
CA ILE A 553 -22.74 -11.08 6.76
C ILE A 553 -21.32 -11.61 6.49
N SER A 554 -21.19 -12.61 5.65
CA SER A 554 -19.96 -13.34 5.39
C SER A 554 -19.30 -12.86 4.09
N ALA A 555 -17.97 -12.70 4.07
CA ALA A 555 -17.24 -12.30 2.86
C ALA A 555 -17.37 -13.34 1.72
N PHE A 556 -17.46 -14.64 2.06
CA PHE A 556 -17.67 -15.71 1.09
C PHE A 556 -19.01 -15.57 0.36
N LEU A 557 -20.11 -15.34 1.09
CA LEU A 557 -21.42 -15.11 0.48
C LEU A 557 -21.50 -13.76 -0.24
N GLY A 558 -20.82 -12.72 0.29
CA GLY A 558 -20.72 -11.42 -0.38
C GLY A 558 -19.95 -11.47 -1.72
N ALA A 559 -19.21 -12.54 -1.99
CA ALA A 559 -18.51 -12.74 -3.25
C ALA A 559 -19.39 -13.34 -4.38
N ILE A 560 -20.63 -13.77 -4.09
CA ILE A 560 -21.44 -14.53 -5.06
C ILE A 560 -21.71 -13.76 -6.35
N SER A 561 -22.02 -12.47 -6.29
CA SER A 561 -22.21 -11.66 -7.50
C SER A 561 -20.94 -11.58 -8.34
N THR A 562 -19.78 -11.41 -7.70
CA THR A 562 -18.48 -11.33 -8.40
C THR A 562 -18.14 -12.63 -9.10
N THR A 563 -18.21 -13.77 -8.40
CA THR A 563 -17.84 -15.05 -9.03
C THR A 563 -18.88 -15.52 -10.04
N THR A 564 -20.16 -15.23 -9.84
CA THR A 564 -21.21 -15.56 -10.82
C THR A 564 -21.00 -14.81 -12.13
N VAL A 565 -20.75 -13.50 -12.05
CA VAL A 565 -20.46 -12.65 -13.23
C VAL A 565 -19.17 -13.10 -13.91
N LEU A 566 -18.10 -13.30 -13.14
CA LEU A 566 -16.81 -13.74 -13.66
C LEU A 566 -16.90 -15.08 -14.41
N LEU A 567 -17.63 -16.05 -13.86
CA LEU A 567 -17.74 -17.41 -14.42
C LEU A 567 -18.85 -17.58 -15.47
N ASN A 568 -19.60 -16.51 -15.79
CA ASN A 568 -20.66 -16.49 -16.81
C ASN A 568 -20.69 -15.15 -17.57
N LEU A 569 -19.52 -14.61 -17.87
CA LEU A 569 -19.38 -13.25 -18.41
C LEU A 569 -20.27 -13.01 -19.64
N ASP A 570 -20.36 -14.00 -20.53
CA ASP A 570 -21.21 -14.06 -21.72
C ASP A 570 -22.68 -13.69 -21.47
N LYS A 571 -23.22 -14.05 -20.30
CA LYS A 571 -24.62 -13.75 -19.92
C LYS A 571 -24.81 -12.33 -19.40
N HIS A 572 -23.71 -11.64 -19.10
CA HIS A 572 -23.68 -10.37 -18.39
C HIS A 572 -23.08 -9.22 -19.22
N THR A 573 -22.45 -9.51 -20.36
CA THR A 573 -21.91 -8.51 -21.30
C THR A 573 -22.99 -7.61 -21.89
N GLY A 574 -22.65 -6.36 -22.20
CA GLY A 574 -23.53 -5.46 -22.95
C GLY A 574 -24.65 -4.82 -22.13
N LYS A 575 -24.71 -5.09 -20.82
CA LYS A 575 -25.78 -4.64 -19.92
C LYS A 575 -25.25 -3.61 -18.94
N ASP A 576 -25.85 -2.44 -18.91
CA ASP A 576 -25.56 -1.39 -17.93
C ASP A 576 -26.29 -1.68 -16.62
N LEU A 577 -25.99 -2.83 -16.00
CA LEU A 577 -26.62 -3.29 -14.76
C LEU A 577 -25.57 -3.49 -13.69
N ARG A 578 -25.96 -3.32 -12.42
CA ARG A 578 -25.17 -3.75 -11.27
C ARG A 578 -25.70 -5.06 -10.72
N TYR A 579 -24.81 -6.00 -10.43
CA TYR A 579 -25.16 -7.31 -9.91
C TYR A 579 -24.94 -7.39 -8.39
N ALA A 580 -26.03 -7.63 -7.67
CA ALA A 580 -26.11 -7.63 -6.23
C ALA A 580 -25.92 -9.03 -5.66
N SER A 581 -25.02 -9.20 -4.69
CA SER A 581 -25.07 -10.35 -3.80
C SER A 581 -26.24 -10.18 -2.83
N GLN A 582 -27.15 -11.15 -2.74
CA GLN A 582 -28.29 -11.12 -1.82
C GLN A 582 -28.53 -12.49 -1.19
N CYS A 583 -29.35 -12.56 -0.15
CA CYS A 583 -29.80 -13.83 0.42
C CYS A 583 -31.25 -13.77 0.89
N ASP A 584 -31.88 -14.93 1.02
CA ASP A 584 -33.17 -15.03 1.68
C ASP A 584 -33.04 -14.91 3.22
N ARG A 585 -34.18 -14.98 3.91
CA ARG A 585 -34.24 -14.92 5.38
C ARG A 585 -33.46 -16.04 6.10
N PHE A 586 -33.20 -17.14 5.41
CA PHE A 586 -32.46 -18.30 5.93
C PHE A 586 -30.96 -18.23 5.61
N GLY A 587 -30.55 -17.26 4.79
CA GLY A 587 -29.17 -17.08 4.36
C GLY A 587 -28.82 -17.85 3.10
N ASN A 588 -29.80 -18.36 2.34
CA ASN A 588 -29.55 -18.94 1.03
C ASN A 588 -29.22 -17.83 0.05
N PRO A 589 -28.02 -17.82 -0.56
CA PRO A 589 -27.57 -16.70 -1.38
C PRO A 589 -28.16 -16.78 -2.80
N TYR A 590 -28.31 -15.62 -3.44
CA TYR A 590 -28.67 -15.47 -4.84
C TYR A 590 -28.13 -14.14 -5.39
N VAL A 591 -28.09 -14.03 -6.73
CA VAL A 591 -27.66 -12.80 -7.42
C VAL A 591 -28.87 -12.12 -8.04
N THR A 592 -28.95 -10.80 -7.93
CA THR A 592 -29.99 -10.01 -8.59
C THR A 592 -29.36 -8.90 -9.44
N ALA A 593 -29.86 -8.73 -10.66
CA ALA A 593 -29.49 -7.60 -11.50
C ALA A 593 -30.37 -6.40 -11.13
N GLN A 594 -29.75 -5.23 -10.98
CA GLN A 594 -30.41 -3.99 -10.60
C GLN A 594 -29.93 -2.86 -11.52
N ASP A 595 -30.77 -1.83 -11.68
CA ASP A 595 -30.31 -0.58 -12.27
C ASP A 595 -29.18 0.02 -11.41
N THR A 596 -28.23 0.64 -12.09
CA THR A 596 -27.15 1.40 -11.44
C THR A 596 -27.71 2.65 -10.79
N VAL A 597 -27.05 3.15 -9.74
CA VAL A 597 -27.43 4.42 -9.10
C VAL A 597 -27.35 5.55 -10.12
N VAL A 598 -26.36 5.50 -11.01
CA VAL A 598 -26.18 6.49 -12.08
C VAL A 598 -27.39 6.54 -13.01
N GLN A 599 -27.94 5.38 -13.42
CA GLN A 599 -29.19 5.33 -14.20
C GLN A 599 -30.40 5.87 -13.44
N THR A 600 -30.45 5.65 -12.13
CA THR A 600 -31.59 6.12 -11.32
C THR A 600 -31.55 7.62 -11.03
N VAL A 601 -30.38 8.25 -11.09
CA VAL A 601 -30.14 9.64 -10.68
C VAL A 601 -29.93 10.57 -11.89
N GLU A 602 -29.26 10.10 -12.94
CA GLU A 602 -28.96 10.92 -14.13
C GLU A 602 -29.95 10.62 -15.26
N GLU A 603 -30.64 11.66 -15.76
CA GLU A 603 -31.52 11.53 -16.93
C GLU A 603 -30.74 11.08 -18.17
N ASP A 604 -29.56 11.67 -18.41
CA ASP A 604 -28.59 11.24 -19.44
C ASP A 604 -27.38 10.54 -18.79
N TYR A 605 -27.63 9.38 -18.19
CA TYR A 605 -26.59 8.60 -17.52
C TYR A 605 -25.45 8.18 -18.46
N LYS A 606 -25.73 7.99 -19.76
CA LYS A 606 -24.73 7.65 -20.78
C LYS A 606 -23.80 8.83 -21.08
N GLY A 607 -24.36 10.01 -21.34
CA GLY A 607 -23.59 11.24 -21.52
C GLY A 607 -22.77 11.59 -20.27
N TYR A 608 -23.36 11.42 -19.09
CA TYR A 608 -22.65 11.60 -17.82
C TYR A 608 -21.47 10.62 -17.66
N SER A 609 -21.69 9.32 -17.94
CA SER A 609 -20.64 8.30 -17.86
C SER A 609 -19.50 8.55 -18.84
N LYS A 610 -19.80 9.00 -20.07
CA LYS A 610 -18.79 9.46 -21.05
C LYS A 610 -18.00 10.67 -20.53
N LYS A 611 -18.67 11.62 -19.89
CA LYS A 611 -18.01 12.78 -19.26
C LYS A 611 -17.08 12.36 -18.12
N VAL A 612 -17.51 11.40 -17.28
CA VAL A 612 -16.67 10.81 -16.21
C VAL A 612 -15.43 10.17 -16.80
N LEU A 613 -15.58 9.26 -17.78
CA LEU A 613 -14.44 8.60 -18.43
C LEU A 613 -13.46 9.61 -19.02
N ARG A 614 -13.95 10.67 -19.66
CA ARG A 614 -13.11 11.75 -20.18
C ARG A 614 -12.27 12.42 -19.09
N LYS A 615 -12.86 12.76 -17.94
CA LYS A 615 -12.11 13.35 -16.81
C LYS A 615 -11.04 12.39 -16.26
N PHE A 616 -11.31 11.08 -16.23
CA PHE A 616 -10.31 10.07 -15.87
C PHE A 616 -9.14 10.01 -16.87
N ASN A 617 -9.44 10.01 -18.17
CA ASN A 617 -8.42 10.06 -19.23
C ASN A 617 -7.59 11.36 -19.16
N ASP A 618 -8.23 12.51 -18.97
CA ASP A 618 -7.55 13.81 -18.81
C ASP A 618 -6.56 13.76 -17.63
N LEU A 619 -6.92 13.10 -16.51
CA LEU A 619 -6.03 12.97 -15.34
C LEU A 619 -4.86 12.00 -15.59
N TYR A 620 -5.03 10.99 -16.44
CA TYR A 620 -4.02 9.97 -16.78
C TYR A 620 -3.00 10.44 -17.85
N THR A 621 -3.14 11.64 -18.40
CA THR A 621 -2.46 12.04 -19.64
C THR A 621 -0.93 12.06 -19.52
N ARG A 622 -0.27 11.12 -20.18
CA ARG A 622 1.14 11.20 -20.60
C ARG A 622 1.29 12.34 -21.63
N ILE A 623 2.45 13.00 -21.71
CA ILE A 623 2.60 14.16 -22.61
C ILE A 623 2.80 13.68 -24.06
N HIS A 624 1.95 14.12 -24.99
CA HIS A 624 1.95 13.65 -26.39
C HIS A 624 3.26 13.89 -27.16
N PHE A 625 4.09 14.83 -26.72
CA PHE A 625 5.46 15.03 -27.21
C PHE A 625 6.41 13.84 -26.93
N GLN A 626 6.05 12.93 -26.01
CA GLN A 626 6.83 11.74 -25.66
C GLN A 626 6.59 10.56 -26.61
N SER A 627 5.76 10.72 -27.65
CA SER A 627 5.37 9.60 -28.53
C SER A 627 6.54 8.77 -29.09
N PRO A 628 7.63 9.37 -29.63
CA PRO A 628 8.82 8.61 -30.02
C PRO A 628 9.46 7.82 -28.88
N LEU A 629 9.55 8.40 -27.67
CA LEU A 629 10.09 7.73 -26.49
C LEU A 629 9.22 6.56 -26.04
N LEU A 630 7.88 6.70 -26.11
CA LEU A 630 6.95 5.64 -25.77
C LEU A 630 7.06 4.46 -26.75
N GLN A 631 7.17 4.74 -28.04
CA GLN A 631 7.40 3.70 -29.07
C GLN A 631 8.76 3.01 -28.88
N LEU A 632 9.80 3.76 -28.55
CA LEU A 632 11.11 3.18 -28.22
C LEU A 632 11.01 2.26 -27.00
N ALA A 633 10.34 2.71 -25.93
CA ALA A 633 10.19 1.93 -24.70
C ALA A 633 9.39 0.64 -24.93
N GLU A 634 8.34 0.70 -25.75
CA GLU A 634 7.56 -0.47 -26.16
C GLU A 634 8.42 -1.49 -26.90
N LYS A 635 9.28 -1.03 -27.81
CA LYS A 635 10.21 -1.89 -28.56
C LYS A 635 11.36 -2.43 -27.70
N ASP A 636 11.90 -1.60 -26.81
CA ASP A 636 12.98 -1.97 -25.90
C ASP A 636 12.52 -3.00 -24.86
N ASN A 637 11.27 -2.86 -24.39
CA ASN A 637 10.62 -3.73 -23.41
C ASN A 637 11.42 -3.87 -22.11
N GLY A 638 11.95 -2.76 -21.60
CA GLY A 638 12.64 -2.68 -20.31
C GLY A 638 14.05 -3.31 -20.29
N LYS A 639 14.67 -3.49 -21.46
CA LYS A 639 15.99 -4.14 -21.59
C LYS A 639 17.14 -3.18 -21.33
N SER A 640 17.07 -1.96 -21.88
CA SER A 640 18.15 -0.97 -21.79
C SER A 640 17.78 0.23 -20.93
N PHE A 641 16.49 0.53 -20.78
CA PHE A 641 16.01 1.58 -19.87
C PHE A 641 14.60 1.27 -19.38
N VAL A 642 14.20 1.94 -18.30
CA VAL A 642 12.84 1.85 -17.74
C VAL A 642 12.25 3.26 -17.66
N LEU A 643 10.97 3.41 -17.98
CA LEU A 643 10.29 4.70 -17.85
C LEU A 643 9.81 4.88 -16.41
N VAL A 644 10.25 5.96 -15.78
CA VAL A 644 9.78 6.38 -14.46
C VAL A 644 8.66 7.40 -14.64
N PRO A 645 7.43 7.14 -14.16
CA PRO A 645 6.33 8.10 -14.24
C PRO A 645 6.64 9.37 -13.42
N CYS A 646 6.55 10.53 -14.06
CA CYS A 646 6.66 11.83 -13.38
C CYS A 646 5.39 12.64 -13.67
N PRO A 647 4.31 12.46 -12.89
CA PRO A 647 3.01 13.07 -13.16
C PRO A 647 3.01 14.60 -12.97
N SER A 648 4.01 15.17 -12.28
CA SER A 648 4.17 16.63 -12.19
C SER A 648 5.20 17.16 -13.19
N GLY A 649 5.17 18.47 -13.45
CA GLY A 649 6.13 19.12 -14.35
C GLY A 649 7.57 19.16 -13.83
N THR A 650 8.45 19.86 -14.57
CA THR A 650 9.93 19.85 -14.45
C THR A 650 10.53 20.04 -13.05
N GLY A 651 9.86 20.71 -12.12
CA GLY A 651 10.36 20.80 -10.73
C GLY A 651 10.45 19.46 -10.01
N GLN A 652 9.53 18.51 -10.28
CA GLN A 652 9.60 17.16 -9.73
C GLN A 652 10.74 16.37 -10.37
N ILE A 653 10.97 16.56 -11.68
CA ILE A 653 12.11 15.96 -12.40
C ILE A 653 13.44 16.38 -11.76
N ILE A 654 13.60 17.65 -11.40
CA ILE A 654 14.80 18.13 -10.71
C ILE A 654 14.97 17.45 -9.34
N ASN A 655 13.89 17.28 -8.57
CA ASN A 655 13.95 16.57 -7.29
C ASN A 655 14.24 15.08 -7.47
N ALA A 656 13.70 14.44 -8.51
CA ALA A 656 13.98 13.05 -8.84
C ALA A 656 15.47 12.83 -9.16
N PHE A 657 16.13 13.76 -9.86
CA PHE A 657 17.59 13.72 -10.01
C PHE A 657 18.32 13.83 -8.66
N LYS A 658 17.87 14.71 -7.77
CA LYS A 658 18.47 14.91 -6.42
C LYS A 658 18.33 13.69 -5.52
N ASN A 659 17.22 12.98 -5.64
CA ASN A 659 16.91 11.78 -4.88
C ASN A 659 17.46 10.50 -5.51
N ASP A 660 18.22 10.62 -6.61
CA ASP A 660 18.78 9.48 -7.34
C ASP A 660 17.73 8.57 -8.00
N GLU A 661 16.51 9.07 -8.24
CA GLU A 661 15.36 8.30 -8.76
C GLU A 661 15.37 8.12 -10.30
N ILE A 662 16.01 9.05 -11.03
CA ILE A 662 16.09 9.01 -12.50
C ILE A 662 17.50 9.33 -13.00
N ASP A 663 17.91 8.76 -14.13
CA ASP A 663 19.24 8.99 -14.71
C ASP A 663 19.24 9.91 -15.93
N VAL A 664 18.15 9.92 -16.69
CA VAL A 664 17.95 10.70 -17.91
C VAL A 664 16.54 11.27 -17.91
N SER A 665 16.37 12.49 -18.44
CA SER A 665 15.05 13.10 -18.57
C SER A 665 14.92 13.91 -19.86
N LEU A 666 13.68 13.93 -20.38
CA LEU A 666 13.22 14.84 -21.43
C LEU A 666 12.32 15.87 -20.75
N ALA A 667 12.74 17.13 -20.69
CA ALA A 667 12.00 18.18 -20.00
C ALA A 667 12.12 19.55 -20.69
N LEU A 668 11.33 20.51 -20.22
CA LEU A 668 11.31 21.87 -20.75
C LEU A 668 12.66 22.58 -20.54
N THR A 669 13.20 23.13 -21.63
CA THR A 669 14.55 23.69 -21.71
C THR A 669 14.80 24.79 -20.67
N GLU A 670 13.87 25.73 -20.51
CA GLU A 670 14.06 26.87 -19.60
C GLU A 670 14.10 26.47 -18.14
N SER A 671 13.28 25.48 -17.76
CA SER A 671 13.20 25.02 -16.38
C SER A 671 14.50 24.31 -15.97
N LEU A 672 15.10 23.56 -16.89
CA LEU A 672 16.39 22.88 -16.70
C LEU A 672 17.55 23.88 -16.60
N LEU A 673 17.62 24.85 -17.53
CA LEU A 673 18.64 25.90 -17.49
C LEU A 673 18.55 26.76 -16.23
N ALA A 674 17.33 27.15 -15.84
CA ALA A 674 17.10 27.89 -14.60
C ALA A 674 17.51 27.08 -13.36
N GLY A 675 17.29 25.76 -13.37
CA GLY A 675 17.74 24.86 -12.30
C GLY A 675 19.26 24.87 -12.14
N ILE A 676 20.00 24.68 -13.25
CA ILE A 676 21.48 24.69 -13.23
C ILE A 676 22.01 26.06 -12.83
N ALA A 677 21.45 27.15 -13.35
CA ALA A 677 21.84 28.51 -12.98
C ALA A 677 21.61 28.84 -11.49
N LYS A 678 20.63 28.17 -10.86
CA LYS A 678 20.36 28.25 -9.40
C LYS A 678 21.18 27.27 -8.56
N GLY A 679 22.13 26.56 -9.18
CA GLY A 679 23.08 25.67 -8.50
C GLY A 679 22.75 24.18 -8.55
N ALA A 680 21.80 23.73 -9.39
CA ALA A 680 21.63 22.29 -9.64
C ALA A 680 22.86 21.73 -10.34
N THR A 681 23.36 20.59 -9.85
CA THR A 681 24.57 19.91 -10.37
C THR A 681 24.30 18.45 -10.72
N GLU A 682 23.10 17.96 -10.43
CA GLU A 682 22.70 16.56 -10.51
C GLU A 682 22.45 16.09 -11.95
N PHE A 683 22.29 17.03 -12.89
CA PHE A 683 22.09 16.75 -14.31
C PHE A 683 22.80 17.78 -15.19
N LYS A 684 23.16 17.37 -16.41
CA LYS A 684 23.65 18.25 -17.48
C LYS A 684 22.96 17.95 -18.79
N PHE A 685 22.90 18.95 -19.67
CA PHE A 685 22.37 18.81 -21.02
C PHE A 685 23.24 17.85 -21.83
N VAL A 686 22.58 16.90 -22.48
CA VAL A 686 23.19 15.92 -23.39
C VAL A 686 22.59 15.98 -24.80
N GLY A 687 21.57 16.82 -25.02
CA GLY A 687 20.93 16.94 -26.30
C GLY A 687 19.72 17.87 -26.35
N THR A 688 19.23 18.11 -27.56
CA THR A 688 17.99 18.84 -27.86
C THR A 688 16.98 17.87 -28.44
N TYR A 689 15.77 17.80 -27.87
CA TYR A 689 14.73 16.87 -28.33
C TYR A 689 13.81 17.52 -29.35
N ILE A 690 13.25 18.70 -29.02
CA ILE A 690 12.31 19.44 -29.89
C ILE A 690 12.83 20.86 -30.12
N GLU A 691 13.03 21.20 -31.39
CA GLU A 691 13.54 22.51 -31.83
C GLU A 691 12.44 23.55 -32.01
N SER A 692 11.21 23.13 -32.31
CA SER A 692 10.10 24.06 -32.43
C SER A 692 9.74 24.70 -31.07
N PRO A 693 9.35 25.98 -31.06
CA PRO A 693 8.78 26.63 -29.89
C PRO A 693 7.58 25.88 -29.31
N LEU A 694 7.42 25.91 -27.98
CA LEU A 694 6.20 25.46 -27.33
C LEU A 694 5.15 26.57 -27.42
N ASN A 695 3.94 26.19 -27.81
CA ASN A 695 2.82 27.11 -27.91
C ASN A 695 2.06 27.22 -26.58
N TRP A 696 2.36 28.26 -25.80
CA TRP A 696 1.63 28.55 -24.57
C TRP A 696 0.38 29.37 -24.88
N ALA A 697 -0.78 28.75 -24.69
CA ALA A 697 -2.05 29.44 -24.79
C ALA A 697 -2.27 30.36 -23.58
N VAL A 698 -2.69 31.58 -23.85
CA VAL A 698 -3.09 32.56 -22.83
C VAL A 698 -4.61 32.49 -22.70
N ILE A 699 -5.06 32.04 -21.54
CA ILE A 699 -6.45 31.66 -21.29
C ILE A 699 -7.04 32.49 -20.18
N THR A 700 -8.26 32.98 -20.40
CA THR A 700 -9.06 33.69 -19.40
C THR A 700 -10.41 33.00 -19.20
N GLY A 701 -11.19 33.46 -18.22
CA GLY A 701 -12.51 32.88 -17.94
C GLY A 701 -13.48 33.14 -19.09
N ALA A 702 -14.44 32.24 -19.28
CA ALA A 702 -15.43 32.34 -20.36
C ALA A 702 -16.13 33.71 -20.39
N ASN A 703 -16.49 34.20 -19.20
CA ASN A 703 -17.19 35.47 -18.99
C ASN A 703 -16.27 36.61 -18.53
N ALA A 704 -14.95 36.39 -18.47
CA ALA A 704 -14.00 37.39 -18.00
C ALA A 704 -13.90 38.57 -19.00
N PRO A 705 -13.66 39.81 -18.54
CA PRO A 705 -13.66 41.00 -19.40
C PRO A 705 -12.45 41.08 -20.34
N TYR A 706 -11.44 40.23 -20.17
CA TYR A 706 -10.21 40.24 -20.97
C TYR A 706 -10.46 39.62 -22.34
N THR A 707 -10.01 40.30 -23.40
CA THR A 707 -10.19 39.89 -24.80
C THR A 707 -8.88 39.81 -25.57
N SER A 708 -7.82 40.40 -25.04
CA SER A 708 -6.48 40.38 -25.62
C SER A 708 -5.39 40.33 -24.55
N ILE A 709 -4.17 39.92 -24.94
CA ILE A 709 -3.00 39.94 -24.06
C ILE A 709 -2.73 41.33 -23.47
N LYS A 710 -3.07 42.41 -24.18
CA LYS A 710 -2.85 43.79 -23.69
C LYS A 710 -3.67 44.10 -22.44
N ASP A 711 -4.80 43.43 -22.26
CA ASP A 711 -5.71 43.68 -21.13
C ASP A 711 -5.16 43.12 -19.80
N LEU A 712 -4.04 42.37 -19.86
CA LEU A 712 -3.48 41.64 -18.72
C LEU A 712 -2.35 42.40 -18.00
N GLU A 713 -1.92 43.55 -18.50
CA GLU A 713 -0.83 44.32 -17.89
C GLU A 713 -1.16 44.70 -16.43
N GLY A 714 -0.26 44.35 -15.50
CA GLY A 714 -0.42 44.63 -14.06
C GLY A 714 -1.50 43.80 -13.35
N THR A 715 -2.11 42.83 -14.04
CA THR A 715 -3.11 41.92 -13.47
C THR A 715 -2.51 40.73 -12.74
N THR A 716 -3.36 39.91 -12.11
CA THR A 716 -2.94 38.68 -11.43
C THR A 716 -3.06 37.49 -12.37
N ILE A 717 -1.95 36.82 -12.65
CA ILE A 717 -1.86 35.62 -13.50
C ILE A 717 -1.77 34.38 -12.60
N GLY A 718 -2.57 33.36 -12.91
CA GLY A 718 -2.52 32.06 -12.25
C GLY A 718 -1.29 31.27 -12.70
N ILE A 719 -0.56 30.71 -11.74
CA ILE A 719 0.59 29.83 -11.97
C ILE A 719 0.41 28.53 -11.20
N SER A 720 0.92 27.42 -11.74
CA SER A 720 0.84 26.13 -11.04
C SER A 720 1.66 26.15 -9.74
N ARG A 721 2.88 26.69 -9.76
CA ARG A 721 3.73 26.81 -8.57
C ARG A 721 4.82 27.84 -8.83
N LYS A 722 5.48 28.28 -7.76
CA LYS A 722 6.64 29.16 -7.89
C LYS A 722 7.76 28.47 -8.69
N GLY A 723 8.30 29.17 -9.68
CA GLY A 723 9.30 28.68 -10.63
C GLY A 723 8.75 27.80 -11.75
N SER A 724 7.43 27.69 -11.94
CA SER A 724 6.86 26.88 -13.02
C SER A 724 7.04 27.52 -14.40
N GLY A 725 6.94 26.71 -15.46
CA GLY A 725 6.93 27.22 -16.84
C GLY A 725 5.85 28.28 -17.08
N SER A 726 4.68 28.19 -16.44
CA SER A 726 3.63 29.21 -16.54
C SER A 726 4.05 30.56 -15.93
N GLU A 727 4.82 30.56 -14.83
CA GLU A 727 5.38 31.80 -14.26
C GLU A 727 6.48 32.37 -15.16
N VAL A 728 7.40 31.51 -15.62
CA VAL A 728 8.49 31.91 -16.52
C VAL A 728 7.92 32.53 -17.78
N MET A 729 6.98 31.86 -18.44
CA MET A 729 6.40 32.35 -19.70
C MET A 729 5.52 33.58 -19.51
N ALA A 730 4.90 33.77 -18.35
CA ALA A 730 4.20 35.01 -18.04
C ALA A 730 5.18 36.20 -17.90
N ASN A 731 6.34 35.99 -17.27
CA ASN A 731 7.39 37.01 -17.20
C ASN A 731 7.99 37.30 -18.58
N VAL A 732 8.26 36.27 -19.39
CA VAL A 732 8.73 36.45 -20.78
C VAL A 732 7.70 37.20 -21.63
N MET A 733 6.41 36.87 -21.50
CA MET A 733 5.33 37.58 -22.18
C MET A 733 5.32 39.06 -21.77
N ALA A 734 5.40 39.37 -20.47
CA ALA A 734 5.43 40.75 -19.99
C ALA A 734 6.64 41.53 -20.53
N LEU A 735 7.81 40.89 -20.59
CA LEU A 735 9.03 41.46 -21.18
C LEU A 735 8.85 41.76 -22.67
N GLN A 736 8.39 40.78 -23.46
CA GLN A 736 8.20 40.92 -24.92
C GLN A 736 7.08 41.89 -25.30
N LYS A 737 6.12 42.12 -24.40
CA LYS A 737 5.05 43.10 -24.58
C LYS A 737 5.37 44.46 -23.96
N GLU A 738 6.59 44.63 -23.45
CA GLU A 738 7.08 45.89 -22.86
C GLU A 738 6.16 46.44 -21.75
N TRP A 739 5.62 45.54 -20.91
CA TRP A 739 4.73 45.93 -19.82
C TRP A 739 5.46 46.79 -18.79
N LYS A 740 4.87 47.94 -18.44
CA LYS A 740 5.38 48.85 -17.40
C LYS A 740 5.16 48.27 -16.01
N ASN A 741 4.05 47.55 -15.82
CA ASN A 741 3.72 46.89 -14.57
C ASN A 741 3.93 45.37 -14.70
N PRO A 742 4.82 44.76 -13.88
CA PRO A 742 5.04 43.33 -13.93
C PRO A 742 3.78 42.55 -13.51
N PRO A 743 3.59 41.33 -14.03
CA PRO A 743 2.49 40.47 -13.62
C PRO A 743 2.57 40.13 -12.13
N LYS A 744 1.41 40.06 -11.48
CA LYS A 744 1.27 39.47 -10.14
C LYS A 744 0.93 38.00 -10.30
N PHE A 745 1.30 37.17 -9.33
CA PHE A 745 1.06 35.73 -9.42
C PHE A 745 0.20 35.20 -8.29
N LEU A 746 -0.73 34.32 -8.63
CA LEU A 746 -1.45 33.47 -7.68
C LEU A 746 -1.11 32.02 -7.94
N ILE A 747 -0.76 31.27 -6.88
CA ILE A 747 -0.47 29.84 -6.99
C ILE A 747 -1.78 29.07 -6.97
N ASN A 748 -2.01 28.27 -8.00
CA ASN A 748 -3.20 27.46 -8.17
C ASN A 748 -2.89 25.96 -8.32
N ASP A 749 -1.67 25.49 -8.04
CA ASP A 749 -1.22 24.09 -8.03
C ASP A 749 -1.30 23.35 -9.39
N ASN A 750 -2.52 23.10 -9.88
CA ASN A 750 -2.78 22.22 -11.01
C ASN A 750 -3.64 22.89 -12.09
N PHE A 751 -3.69 22.24 -13.25
CA PHE A 751 -4.37 22.76 -14.44
C PHE A 751 -5.87 23.03 -14.20
N ALA A 752 -6.55 22.21 -13.41
CA ALA A 752 -7.98 22.38 -13.10
C ALA A 752 -8.23 23.64 -12.27
N LYS A 753 -7.45 23.83 -11.20
CA LYS A 753 -7.51 25.03 -10.36
C LYS A 753 -7.12 26.30 -11.13
N LEU A 754 -6.22 26.22 -12.11
CA LEU A 754 -5.92 27.34 -13.02
C LEU A 754 -7.12 27.73 -13.88
N ARG A 755 -7.87 26.76 -14.41
CA ARG A 755 -9.12 27.05 -15.14
C ARG A 755 -10.21 27.61 -14.24
N GLN A 756 -10.32 27.08 -13.03
CA GLN A 756 -11.25 27.62 -12.04
C GLN A 756 -10.91 29.07 -11.67
N SER A 757 -9.63 29.37 -11.46
CA SER A 757 -9.19 30.68 -10.99
C SER A 757 -9.46 31.81 -11.99
N VAL A 758 -9.53 31.50 -13.28
CA VAL A 758 -9.91 32.51 -14.29
C VAL A 758 -11.43 32.66 -14.42
N ASN A 759 -12.19 31.63 -14.08
CA ASN A 759 -13.65 31.64 -14.12
C ASN A 759 -14.26 32.26 -12.84
N ASP A 760 -13.64 32.07 -11.68
CA ASP A 760 -14.04 32.72 -10.42
C ASP A 760 -13.49 34.15 -10.27
N GLY A 761 -12.60 34.57 -11.18
CA GLY A 761 -12.02 35.91 -11.24
C GLY A 761 -10.87 36.16 -10.26
N SER A 762 -10.41 35.15 -9.52
CA SER A 762 -9.22 35.27 -8.65
C SER A 762 -7.93 35.51 -9.44
N THR A 763 -7.91 35.11 -10.71
CA THR A 763 -6.85 35.41 -11.68
C THR A 763 -7.45 35.91 -12.98
N SER A 764 -6.73 36.78 -13.67
CA SER A 764 -7.13 37.34 -14.97
C SER A 764 -6.87 36.38 -16.12
N CYS A 765 -5.78 35.62 -16.05
CA CYS A 765 -5.47 34.56 -16.99
C CYS A 765 -4.57 33.48 -16.36
N PHE A 766 -4.39 32.37 -17.06
CA PHE A 766 -3.27 31.45 -16.87
C PHE A 766 -2.66 31.10 -18.24
N MET A 767 -1.47 30.49 -18.21
CA MET A 767 -0.79 29.99 -19.41
C MET A 767 -0.56 28.49 -19.32
N TRP A 768 -0.86 27.77 -20.40
CA TRP A 768 -0.61 26.32 -20.52
C TRP A 768 -0.39 25.90 -21.98
N GLU A 769 0.05 24.67 -22.22
CA GLU A 769 0.23 24.14 -23.58
C GLU A 769 -1.11 24.11 -24.35
N TRP A 770 -1.08 24.60 -25.59
CA TRP A 770 -2.28 24.83 -26.41
C TRP A 770 -3.14 23.58 -26.64
N PHE A 771 -2.57 22.45 -27.06
CA PHE A 771 -3.36 21.26 -27.39
C PHE A 771 -3.97 20.59 -26.16
N THR A 772 -3.29 20.66 -25.02
CA THR A 772 -3.84 20.25 -23.71
C THR A 772 -5.01 21.14 -23.29
N THR A 773 -5.03 22.39 -23.76
CA THR A 773 -6.02 23.40 -23.40
C THR A 773 -7.20 23.49 -24.38
N LEU A 774 -6.96 23.18 -25.65
CA LEU A 774 -7.90 23.28 -26.76
C LEU A 774 -9.27 22.63 -26.48
N PRO A 775 -9.38 21.45 -25.83
CA PRO A 775 -10.66 20.85 -25.57
C PRO A 775 -11.57 21.70 -24.67
N TYR A 776 -11.00 22.49 -23.76
CA TYR A 776 -11.73 23.37 -22.83
C TYR A 776 -12.12 24.70 -23.47
N VAL A 777 -11.35 25.13 -24.48
CA VAL A 777 -11.73 26.26 -25.33
C VAL A 777 -12.90 25.87 -26.24
N LYS A 778 -12.87 24.65 -26.81
CA LYS A 778 -13.94 24.13 -27.67
C LYS A 778 -15.28 23.97 -26.93
N THR A 779 -15.25 23.61 -25.65
CA THR A 779 -16.47 23.52 -24.82
C THR A 779 -16.97 24.89 -24.34
N GLY A 780 -16.20 25.96 -24.52
CA GLY A 780 -16.52 27.28 -23.98
C GLY A 780 -16.31 27.41 -22.47
N GLU A 781 -15.67 26.44 -21.80
CA GLU A 781 -15.35 26.51 -20.36
C GLU A 781 -14.39 27.67 -20.06
N VAL A 782 -13.46 27.91 -20.99
CA VAL A 782 -12.47 28.98 -20.90
C VAL A 782 -12.32 29.65 -22.26
N LYS A 783 -11.79 30.88 -22.25
CA LYS A 783 -11.64 31.71 -23.44
C LYS A 783 -10.17 31.90 -23.78
N PHE A 784 -9.80 31.55 -25.01
CA PHE A 784 -8.49 31.85 -25.58
C PHE A 784 -8.42 33.32 -26.02
N ILE A 785 -7.37 34.03 -25.61
CA ILE A 785 -7.18 35.47 -25.93
C ILE A 785 -5.83 35.79 -26.58
N GLY A 786 -5.04 34.75 -26.88
CA GLY A 786 -3.75 34.85 -27.54
C GLY A 786 -2.80 33.76 -27.11
N ASN A 787 -1.60 33.75 -27.66
CA ASN A 787 -0.58 32.78 -27.35
C ASN A 787 0.80 33.44 -27.16
N GLN A 788 1.66 32.73 -26.46
CA GLN A 788 3.06 33.06 -26.24
C GLN A 788 3.91 31.86 -26.67
N LEU A 789 4.71 32.03 -27.70
CA LEU A 789 5.67 31.00 -28.09
C LEU A 789 6.92 31.10 -27.21
N THR A 790 7.56 29.97 -26.92
CA THR A 790 8.91 30.00 -26.34
C THR A 790 9.90 30.60 -27.35
N PRO A 791 10.81 31.49 -26.93
CA PRO A 791 11.88 31.99 -27.82
C PRO A 791 12.91 30.93 -28.21
N TRP A 792 12.90 29.78 -27.51
CA TRP A 792 13.89 28.72 -27.57
C TRP A 792 13.25 27.36 -27.93
N PRO A 793 14.08 26.37 -28.31
CA PRO A 793 13.71 24.95 -28.40
C PRO A 793 13.00 24.46 -27.14
N SER A 794 11.82 23.86 -27.30
CA SER A 794 10.92 23.60 -26.18
C SER A 794 11.38 22.47 -25.26
N TRP A 795 11.99 21.41 -25.79
CA TRP A 795 12.36 20.23 -25.01
C TRP A 795 13.82 19.85 -25.21
N SER A 796 14.48 19.55 -24.09
CA SER A 796 15.89 19.17 -24.03
C SER A 796 16.07 17.84 -23.30
N ILE A 797 17.21 17.20 -23.56
CA ILE A 797 17.61 15.95 -22.94
C ILE A 797 18.71 16.25 -21.93
N VAL A 798 18.52 15.80 -20.70
CA VAL A 798 19.51 15.90 -19.62
C VAL A 798 19.82 14.55 -19.03
N ALA A 799 21.04 14.35 -18.55
CA ALA A 799 21.46 13.13 -17.89
C ALA A 799 22.34 13.43 -16.67
N LYS A 800 22.39 12.48 -15.72
CA LYS A 800 23.34 12.52 -14.59
C LYS A 800 24.78 12.61 -15.11
N PRO A 801 25.62 13.53 -14.61
CA PRO A 801 27.01 13.62 -15.04
C PRO A 801 27.84 12.40 -14.68
N SER A 802 27.43 11.65 -13.64
CA SER A 802 28.10 10.43 -13.17
C SER A 802 27.76 9.18 -13.97
N LEU A 803 26.74 9.21 -14.84
CA LEU A 803 26.32 8.04 -15.61
C LEU A 803 27.34 7.69 -16.69
N ASP A 804 27.45 6.39 -17.01
CA ASP A 804 28.34 5.94 -18.07
C ASP A 804 28.00 6.61 -19.41
N ARG A 805 28.98 7.33 -19.96
CA ARG A 805 28.84 8.11 -21.19
C ARG A 805 28.38 7.27 -22.39
N SER A 806 28.80 6.01 -22.46
CA SER A 806 28.47 5.12 -23.57
C SER A 806 27.01 4.67 -23.51
N LEU A 807 26.49 4.43 -22.30
CA LEU A 807 25.09 4.12 -22.09
C LEU A 807 24.20 5.30 -22.47
N VAL A 808 24.54 6.51 -22.02
CA VAL A 808 23.75 7.70 -22.36
C VAL A 808 23.80 7.97 -23.87
N ALA A 809 24.98 7.89 -24.49
CA ALA A 809 25.12 8.07 -25.93
C ALA A 809 24.27 7.05 -26.70
N GLN A 810 24.35 5.77 -26.33
CA GLN A 810 23.56 4.71 -26.96
C GLN A 810 22.05 4.93 -26.80
N PHE A 811 21.59 5.33 -25.61
CA PHE A 811 20.19 5.66 -25.38
C PHE A 811 19.72 6.81 -26.28
N VAL A 812 20.49 7.91 -26.34
CA VAL A 812 20.12 9.07 -27.17
C VAL A 812 20.17 8.74 -28.67
N ASP A 813 21.12 7.92 -29.11
CA ASP A 813 21.21 7.47 -30.51
C ASP A 813 20.02 6.58 -30.89
N ASN A 814 19.59 5.68 -29.98
CA ASN A 814 18.37 4.87 -30.18
C ASN A 814 17.10 5.73 -30.19
N LEU A 815 17.04 6.76 -29.34
CA LEU A 815 15.95 7.73 -29.33
C LEU A 815 15.93 8.58 -30.60
N ASP A 816 17.09 8.96 -31.15
CA ASP A 816 17.16 9.66 -32.44
C ASP A 816 16.53 8.81 -33.54
N GLN A 817 16.88 7.52 -33.62
CA GLN A 817 16.26 6.59 -34.58
C GLN A 817 14.74 6.50 -34.42
N ALA A 818 14.24 6.40 -33.19
CA ALA A 818 12.80 6.37 -32.92
C ALA A 818 12.11 7.68 -33.33
N VAL A 819 12.76 8.82 -33.08
CA VAL A 819 12.29 10.14 -33.54
C VAL A 819 12.24 10.20 -35.07
N ARG A 820 13.27 9.72 -35.79
CA ARG A 820 13.26 9.70 -37.27
C ARG A 820 12.12 8.84 -37.80
N ALA A 821 11.95 7.64 -37.26
CA ALA A 821 10.87 6.74 -37.66
C ALA A 821 9.49 7.37 -37.43
N PHE A 822 9.28 8.02 -36.29
CA PHE A 822 8.05 8.76 -35.99
C PHE A 822 7.83 9.96 -36.93
N ASP A 823 8.90 10.68 -37.28
CA ASP A 823 8.84 11.83 -38.20
C ASP A 823 8.49 11.41 -39.64
N GLU A 824 9.06 10.28 -40.09
CA GLU A 824 8.75 9.69 -41.40
C GLU A 824 7.29 9.21 -41.48
N SER A 825 6.78 8.59 -40.41
CA SER A 825 5.42 8.06 -40.33
C SER A 825 4.33 9.14 -40.20
N ARG A 826 4.71 10.42 -40.16
CA ARG A 826 3.77 11.54 -40.29
C ARG A 826 3.09 11.56 -41.65
N THR A 827 3.82 11.19 -42.69
CA THR A 827 3.34 11.22 -44.08
C THR A 827 2.35 10.10 -44.38
N SER A 828 2.55 8.91 -43.78
CA SER A 828 1.62 7.78 -43.87
C SER A 828 0.37 7.96 -43.00
N GLY A 829 0.40 8.91 -42.05
CA GLY A 829 -0.67 9.15 -41.08
C GLY A 829 -0.56 8.27 -39.83
N GLU A 830 0.37 7.32 -39.78
CA GLU A 830 0.54 6.41 -38.64
C GLU A 830 0.96 7.16 -37.36
N ALA A 831 1.81 8.19 -37.45
CA ALA A 831 2.14 9.02 -36.29
C ALA A 831 0.90 9.71 -35.70
N VAL A 832 0.02 10.20 -36.58
CA VAL A 832 -1.23 10.85 -36.21
C VAL A 832 -2.17 9.84 -35.55
N ASP A 833 -2.31 8.64 -36.13
CA ASP A 833 -3.13 7.57 -35.57
C ASP A 833 -2.63 7.09 -34.22
N TYR A 834 -1.30 6.95 -34.07
CA TYR A 834 -0.68 6.60 -32.80
C TYR A 834 -1.00 7.63 -31.72
N VAL A 835 -0.82 8.92 -32.01
CA VAL A 835 -1.06 9.99 -31.02
C VAL A 835 -2.56 10.12 -30.70
N ALA A 836 -3.42 10.11 -31.71
CA ALA A 836 -4.87 10.17 -31.52
C ALA A 836 -5.36 9.01 -30.65
N LYS A 837 -4.89 7.78 -30.92
CA LYS A 837 -5.24 6.59 -30.13
C LYS A 837 -4.66 6.63 -28.71
N THR A 838 -3.36 6.94 -28.59
CA THR A 838 -2.62 6.85 -27.31
C THR A 838 -3.05 7.93 -26.33
N PHE A 839 -3.38 9.13 -26.80
CA PHE A 839 -3.73 10.28 -25.96
C PHE A 839 -5.20 10.67 -26.07
N ASN A 840 -6.01 9.90 -26.79
CA ASN A 840 -7.44 10.11 -26.98
C ASN A 840 -7.79 11.52 -27.48
N TYR A 841 -7.05 11.99 -28.49
CA TYR A 841 -7.28 13.28 -29.15
C TYR A 841 -8.05 13.12 -30.45
N ASP A 842 -8.77 14.17 -30.83
CA ASP A 842 -9.39 14.25 -32.15
C ASP A 842 -8.29 14.20 -33.24
N LYS A 843 -8.49 13.35 -34.25
CA LYS A 843 -7.49 13.10 -35.29
C LYS A 843 -7.12 14.37 -36.06
N GLN A 844 -8.07 15.29 -36.26
CA GLN A 844 -7.83 16.55 -36.94
C GLN A 844 -7.00 17.50 -36.08
N ASP A 845 -7.26 17.54 -34.76
CA ASP A 845 -6.43 18.33 -33.83
C ASP A 845 -4.98 17.82 -33.81
N VAL A 846 -4.78 16.50 -33.81
CA VAL A 846 -3.43 15.90 -33.88
C VAL A 846 -2.73 16.25 -35.19
N GLN A 847 -3.44 16.28 -36.32
CA GLN A 847 -2.88 16.71 -37.60
C GLN A 847 -2.43 18.17 -37.59
N GLU A 848 -3.13 19.06 -36.88
CA GLU A 848 -2.69 20.45 -36.72
C GLU A 848 -1.52 20.57 -35.74
N TRP A 849 -1.55 19.82 -34.65
CA TRP A 849 -0.44 19.78 -33.68
C TRP A 849 0.87 19.38 -34.33
N ILE A 850 0.87 18.28 -35.07
CA ILE A 850 2.10 17.71 -35.61
C ILE A 850 2.78 18.64 -36.62
N LYS A 851 2.02 19.51 -37.30
CA LYS A 851 2.58 20.56 -38.19
C LYS A 851 3.39 21.61 -37.43
N GLY A 852 3.02 21.88 -36.18
CA GLY A 852 3.71 22.82 -35.29
C GLY A 852 4.93 22.25 -34.58
N VAL A 853 5.18 20.94 -34.67
CA VAL A 853 6.25 20.26 -33.92
C VAL A 853 7.40 19.84 -34.84
N THR A 854 8.60 20.32 -34.53
CA THR A 854 9.84 19.92 -35.20
C THR A 854 10.78 19.30 -34.18
N TYR A 855 11.00 17.99 -34.28
CA TYR A 855 12.08 17.33 -33.55
C TYR A 855 13.45 17.77 -34.12
N SER A 856 14.52 17.66 -33.33
CA SER A 856 15.84 18.10 -33.79
C SER A 856 16.25 17.39 -35.08
N LYS A 857 16.65 18.14 -36.11
CA LYS A 857 16.88 17.62 -37.48
C LYS A 857 18.28 17.09 -37.75
N SER A 858 19.28 17.55 -37.00
CA SER A 858 20.67 17.10 -37.16
C SER A 858 20.87 15.76 -36.46
N HIS A 859 20.91 15.82 -35.14
CA HIS A 859 21.03 14.67 -34.25
C HIS A 859 20.61 15.12 -32.84
N LEU A 860 19.94 14.25 -32.07
CA LEU A 860 19.49 14.63 -30.73
C LEU A 860 20.64 15.05 -29.79
N ARG A 861 21.87 14.54 -29.98
CA ARG A 861 23.07 14.89 -29.20
C ARG A 861 23.72 16.24 -29.54
N VAL A 862 22.95 17.20 -30.03
CA VAL A 862 23.43 18.55 -30.34
C VAL A 862 22.81 19.56 -29.38
N VAL A 863 23.64 20.45 -28.85
CA VAL A 863 23.21 21.60 -28.05
C VAL A 863 23.84 22.86 -28.62
N LYS A 864 23.01 23.79 -29.12
CA LYS A 864 23.51 25.05 -29.68
C LYS A 864 23.90 26.00 -28.55
N LYS A 865 25.15 26.48 -28.57
CA LYS A 865 25.67 27.44 -27.58
C LYS A 865 24.80 28.71 -27.53
N SER A 866 24.46 29.24 -28.70
CA SER A 866 23.65 30.45 -28.83
C SER A 866 22.26 30.30 -28.20
N VAL A 867 21.66 29.10 -28.26
CA VAL A 867 20.36 28.82 -27.63
C VAL A 867 20.49 28.85 -26.11
N VAL A 868 21.53 28.23 -25.55
CA VAL A 868 21.76 28.21 -24.09
C VAL A 868 21.96 29.64 -23.59
N GLU A 869 22.84 30.40 -24.23
CA GLU A 869 23.15 31.79 -23.83
C GLU A 869 21.92 32.70 -23.96
N SER A 870 21.25 32.70 -25.11
CA SER A 870 20.08 33.56 -25.32
C SER A 870 18.90 33.20 -24.41
N THR A 871 18.71 31.91 -24.09
CA THR A 871 17.68 31.49 -23.14
C THR A 871 18.02 31.98 -21.73
N LEU A 872 19.26 31.79 -21.27
CA LEU A 872 19.69 32.27 -19.96
C LEU A 872 19.60 33.81 -19.86
N ASP A 873 20.03 34.55 -20.88
CA ASP A 873 19.91 36.00 -20.91
C ASP A 873 18.44 36.44 -20.86
N THR A 874 17.54 35.78 -21.60
CA THR A 874 16.10 36.06 -21.53
C THR A 874 15.53 35.77 -20.14
N LEU A 875 16.00 34.71 -19.47
CA LEU A 875 15.56 34.38 -18.10
C LEU A 875 16.07 35.39 -17.07
N VAL A 876 17.24 36.00 -17.29
CA VAL A 876 17.74 37.13 -16.50
C VAL A 876 16.88 38.36 -16.70
N ASP A 877 16.59 38.71 -17.96
CA ASP A 877 15.77 39.87 -18.30
C ASP A 877 14.34 39.71 -17.78
N ALA A 878 13.81 38.49 -17.78
CA ALA A 878 12.54 38.11 -17.18
C ALA A 878 12.58 37.96 -15.65
N LYS A 879 13.73 38.23 -15.00
CA LYS A 879 13.96 38.16 -13.55
C LYS A 879 13.68 36.79 -12.92
N VAL A 880 13.86 35.72 -13.68
CA VAL A 880 13.70 34.32 -13.23
C VAL A 880 14.97 33.81 -12.55
N ILE A 881 16.12 34.28 -13.01
CA ILE A 881 17.47 33.99 -12.51
C ILE A 881 18.31 35.26 -12.42
N GLU A 882 19.43 35.20 -11.70
CA GLU A 882 20.42 36.28 -11.62
C GLU A 882 21.68 35.93 -12.43
N LYS A 883 22.39 36.93 -12.94
CA LYS A 883 23.62 36.74 -13.72
C LYS A 883 24.84 37.16 -12.90
N ASN A 884 25.73 36.21 -12.64
CA ASN A 884 26.98 36.41 -11.91
C ASN A 884 28.19 36.15 -12.83
N GLY A 885 28.35 36.96 -13.89
CA GLY A 885 29.44 36.86 -14.86
C GLY A 885 29.03 36.33 -16.23
N GLU A 886 30.00 35.96 -17.06
CA GLU A 886 29.75 35.31 -18.36
C GLU A 886 29.31 33.85 -18.17
N TRP A 887 28.49 33.35 -19.09
CA TRP A 887 28.00 31.98 -19.03
C TRP A 887 29.10 30.98 -19.39
N ASP A 888 29.48 30.15 -18.42
CA ASP A 888 30.33 28.99 -18.69
C ASP A 888 29.48 27.80 -19.16
N ILE A 889 29.42 27.60 -20.48
CA ILE A 889 28.65 26.53 -21.12
C ILE A 889 29.04 25.13 -20.63
N SER A 890 30.27 24.93 -20.13
CA SER A 890 30.69 23.63 -19.59
C SER A 890 29.97 23.25 -18.30
N GLN A 891 29.38 24.22 -17.59
CA GLN A 891 28.53 23.98 -16.41
C GLN A 891 27.18 23.38 -16.82
N PHE A 892 26.65 23.79 -17.97
CA PHE A 892 25.31 23.40 -18.44
C PHE A 892 25.31 22.13 -19.29
N VAL A 893 26.34 21.95 -20.13
CA VAL A 893 26.37 20.90 -21.15
C VAL A 893 27.46 19.87 -20.85
N ASN A 894 27.12 18.58 -20.92
CA ASN A 894 28.10 17.51 -20.89
C ASN A 894 28.70 17.33 -22.30
N ARG A 895 29.89 17.91 -22.51
CA ARG A 895 30.60 17.91 -23.80
C ARG A 895 31.19 16.55 -24.19
N ASP A 896 31.24 15.59 -23.27
CA ASP A 896 31.68 14.22 -23.59
C ASP A 896 30.59 13.43 -24.31
N ILE A 897 29.34 13.89 -24.22
CA ILE A 897 28.17 13.24 -24.83
C ILE A 897 27.59 14.12 -25.93
N ALA A 898 27.36 15.41 -25.68
CA ALA A 898 26.77 16.34 -26.63
C ALA A 898 27.82 17.11 -27.43
N THR A 899 27.55 17.31 -28.72
CA THR A 899 28.25 18.29 -29.55
C THR A 899 27.68 19.67 -29.27
N VAL A 900 28.56 20.62 -28.94
CA VAL A 900 28.17 22.03 -28.79
C VAL A 900 28.45 22.75 -30.09
N GLU A 901 27.39 23.26 -30.73
CA GLU A 901 27.43 24.03 -31.99
C GLU A 901 27.39 25.54 -31.76
#